data_AF-A0A261Y7J7-F1
#
_entry.id   AF-A0A261Y7J7-F1
#
_cell.length_a   1.000
_cell.length_b   1.000
_cell.length_c   1.000
_cell.angle_alpha   90.00
_cell.angle_beta   90.00
_cell.angle_gamma   90.00
#
_symmetry.space_group_name_H-M   'P 1'
#
loop_
_entity.id
_entity.type
_entity.pdbx_description
1 polymer ?
#
loop_
_entity_poly.entity_id
_entity_poly.type
_entity_poly.pdbx_seq_one_letter_code
_entity_poly.pdbx_strand_id
1 'polypeptide(L)'
;MLPPLVTLEEHYVSKAFREANPAGLGLGLFPPDTDSKLDDLGEVRLREMDAGSISLQVVSHNAAAPVSTPDFDFVGALICNHANGVFYDGKAYDPFWERAQELDVPIYIHPSAAPKEMMSHYQGEYDAETANVLSTYGWRWHSDPGLHVLRLYASGVFDRFPRLKIIIGHMGEMLPFMHDRVLDFETHLGPRKRGWTTVWDENIWITTSGTFTVAPLACALQNTKKGRILYSVDYPFSSNLEGKRFMEEVQKSSIVTEEELEMIAYRNAEKLLGVRVAAFPAFTLKTVKWRISRIRVPAQLSQFPSWRIIFFPIWINIVSLPVRSAYRFEEFSQGFLGDIQVHETYFYAFDTLYIEIPPGRYLQPNHESAPEYPMQDELVQGTSGYKVVTSGGGNDKASLETEHVETRYAKAKCNPAALSIVALEIFLLSAIAMSYQSYRYRTLYMFAGVAGGLGEATGYALRLWSGQPDMVDNVGAYAASTLFLLLPPIVIALTSYLTVARITSGAEYHSKFINSAVLEKAFVIIDVICFLVQAAGGGMMAIASVADIGSNIALAGLAIALASLLTFAGITLYVQRSQQFQHLEFVPSKATIRLFGYEFRGITVSNWRVIFIPVWINIVTLLIRAAYRLAEFSQGFLGYIQVHEVYFYVFDALMMVIAIAAYIIIPPGRYLQLNNALSPAYPLQEELGKDLSSDLAIQQGSD
;
A
#
# COMPACT_ATOMS: atom_id res chain seq x y z
N MET A 1 -17.06 3.60 14.10
CA MET A 1 -16.47 3.94 12.79
C MET A 1 -16.56 5.44 12.69
N LEU A 2 -15.60 6.09 12.05
CA LEU A 2 -15.77 7.52 11.77
C LEU A 2 -16.93 7.74 10.80
N PRO A 3 -17.63 8.89 10.91
CA PRO A 3 -18.52 9.35 9.85
C PRO A 3 -17.73 9.69 8.57
N PRO A 4 -18.41 10.00 7.45
CA PRO A 4 -17.75 10.54 6.27
C PRO A 4 -16.94 11.79 6.64
N LEU A 5 -15.78 11.97 6.01
CA LEU A 5 -14.88 13.09 6.25
C LEU A 5 -14.82 13.99 5.02
N VAL A 6 -15.04 15.30 5.20
CA VAL A 6 -14.81 16.35 4.19
C VAL A 6 -13.63 17.20 4.64
N THR A 7 -12.75 17.56 3.71
CA THR A 7 -11.60 18.44 4.00
C THR A 7 -11.49 19.53 2.92
N LEU A 8 -10.88 20.67 3.24
CA LEU A 8 -11.03 21.89 2.42
C LEU A 8 -9.85 22.88 2.44
N GLU A 9 -8.69 22.46 2.93
CA GLU A 9 -7.41 23.16 2.82
C GLU A 9 -6.44 22.16 2.21
N GLU A 10 -6.69 21.80 0.95
CA GLU A 10 -5.98 20.70 0.28
C GLU A 10 -5.32 21.23 -0.99
N HIS A 11 -3.99 21.29 -1.00
CA HIS A 11 -3.23 22.05 -1.96
C HIS A 11 -2.94 21.31 -3.26
N TYR A 12 -2.97 22.05 -4.35
CA TYR A 12 -2.62 21.63 -5.70
C TYR A 12 -1.80 22.72 -6.40
N VAL A 13 -1.01 22.34 -7.40
CA VAL A 13 -0.25 23.26 -8.25
C VAL A 13 -0.52 22.94 -9.71
N SER A 14 -1.03 23.91 -10.44
CA SER A 14 -1.30 23.78 -11.87
C SER A 14 -0.02 23.69 -12.69
N LYS A 15 -0.05 22.91 -13.77
CA LYS A 15 1.05 22.83 -14.75
C LYS A 15 1.39 24.20 -15.35
N ALA A 16 0.38 25.04 -15.58
CA ALA A 16 0.59 26.44 -16.00
C ALA A 16 1.38 27.25 -14.97
N PHE A 17 1.10 27.09 -13.67
CA PHE A 17 1.88 27.73 -12.61
C PHE A 17 3.33 27.21 -12.55
N ARG A 18 3.55 25.90 -12.71
CA ARG A 18 4.90 25.30 -12.82
C ARG A 18 5.71 25.91 -13.97
N GLU A 19 5.10 26.03 -15.14
CA GLU A 19 5.73 26.60 -16.34
C GLU A 19 6.05 28.09 -16.19
N ALA A 20 5.21 28.85 -15.48
CA ALA A 20 5.48 30.25 -15.12
C ALA A 20 6.54 30.40 -14.00
N ASN A 21 6.72 29.40 -13.14
CA ASN A 21 7.60 29.45 -11.96
C ASN A 21 8.62 28.27 -11.94
N PRO A 22 9.52 28.16 -12.94
CA PRO A 22 10.45 27.02 -13.07
C PRO A 22 11.53 26.94 -11.98
N ALA A 23 11.59 27.91 -11.06
CA ALA A 23 12.42 27.84 -9.85
C ALA A 23 11.84 26.93 -8.75
N GLY A 24 10.60 26.45 -8.92
CA GLY A 24 9.88 25.67 -7.92
C GLY A 24 9.34 26.51 -6.77
N LEU A 25 8.67 25.84 -5.83
CA LEU A 25 7.93 26.46 -4.73
C LEU A 25 8.75 26.67 -3.44
N GLY A 26 10.04 26.34 -3.45
CA GLY A 26 10.93 26.53 -2.28
C GLY A 26 10.64 25.59 -1.10
N LEU A 27 10.01 24.44 -1.35
CA LEU A 27 9.49 23.49 -0.33
C LEU A 27 10.57 22.68 0.41
N GLY A 28 11.80 23.19 0.54
CA GLY A 28 12.93 22.49 1.17
C GLY A 28 12.78 22.21 2.67
N LEU A 29 11.71 22.72 3.31
CA LEU A 29 11.32 22.43 4.69
C LEU A 29 10.35 21.24 4.81
N PHE A 30 9.89 20.69 3.68
CA PHE A 30 8.87 19.63 3.60
C PHE A 30 9.45 18.34 2.98
N PRO A 31 8.79 17.18 3.13
CA PRO A 31 9.20 15.94 2.50
C PRO A 31 9.46 16.07 0.99
N PRO A 32 10.49 15.41 0.41
CA PRO A 32 10.84 15.56 -1.00
C PRO A 32 9.75 15.18 -2.00
N ASP A 33 8.74 14.41 -1.58
CA ASP A 33 7.59 14.01 -2.39
C ASP A 33 6.36 14.94 -2.24
N THR A 34 6.40 15.92 -1.34
CA THR A 34 5.39 16.99 -1.25
C THR A 34 5.25 17.74 -2.58
N ASP A 35 6.37 17.97 -3.29
CA ASP A 35 6.35 18.71 -4.56
C ASP A 35 5.63 17.94 -5.68
N SER A 36 5.76 16.61 -5.75
CA SER A 36 5.04 15.79 -6.73
C SER A 36 3.60 15.49 -6.32
N LYS A 37 3.30 15.41 -5.01
CA LYS A 37 1.93 15.33 -4.48
C LYS A 37 1.09 16.59 -4.76
N LEU A 38 1.72 17.75 -4.84
CA LEU A 38 1.07 19.00 -5.25
C LEU A 38 0.63 18.97 -6.73
N ASP A 39 1.34 18.25 -7.59
CA ASP A 39 1.01 18.15 -9.03
C ASP A 39 -0.04 17.05 -9.32
N ASP A 40 -0.27 16.12 -8.39
CA ASP A 40 -1.21 15.01 -8.56
C ASP A 40 -2.64 15.35 -8.06
N LEU A 41 -3.62 15.16 -8.96
CA LEU A 41 -5.05 15.09 -8.67
C LEU A 41 -5.63 13.68 -8.96
N GLY A 42 -4.75 12.69 -9.13
CA GLY A 42 -5.05 11.37 -9.67
C GLY A 42 -4.83 10.25 -8.67
N GLU A 43 -4.08 9.23 -9.08
CA GLU A 43 -3.94 8.00 -8.30
C GLU A 43 -3.21 8.18 -6.95
N VAL A 44 -2.39 9.21 -6.78
CA VAL A 44 -1.67 9.43 -5.52
C VAL A 44 -2.60 10.11 -4.51
N ARG A 45 -3.27 11.20 -4.91
CA ARG A 45 -4.22 11.92 -4.06
C ARG A 45 -5.41 11.05 -3.67
N LEU A 46 -6.03 10.35 -4.61
CA LEU A 46 -7.18 9.48 -4.32
C LEU A 46 -6.81 8.33 -3.35
N ARG A 47 -5.60 7.79 -3.47
CA ARG A 47 -5.05 6.77 -2.57
C ARG A 47 -4.78 7.30 -1.15
N GLU A 48 -4.22 8.51 -1.05
CA GLU A 48 -4.03 9.18 0.25
C GLU A 48 -5.37 9.60 0.87
N MET A 49 -6.38 9.94 0.06
CA MET A 49 -7.76 10.15 0.52
C MET A 49 -8.36 8.86 1.09
N ASP A 50 -8.27 7.73 0.38
CA ASP A 50 -8.73 6.42 0.88
C ASP A 50 -8.05 6.02 2.21
N ALA A 51 -6.73 6.24 2.32
CA ALA A 51 -5.96 5.98 3.53
C ALA A 51 -6.44 6.84 4.72
N GLY A 52 -6.65 8.14 4.48
CA GLY A 52 -7.30 9.07 5.42
C GLY A 52 -8.81 8.86 5.59
N SER A 53 -9.41 7.98 4.79
CA SER A 53 -10.87 7.78 4.70
C SER A 53 -11.66 9.07 4.44
N ILE A 54 -11.05 9.98 3.68
CA ILE A 54 -11.64 11.22 3.20
C ILE A 54 -12.63 10.89 2.09
N SER A 55 -13.85 11.40 2.25
CA SER A 55 -14.96 11.17 1.32
C SER A 55 -15.09 12.27 0.26
N LEU A 56 -14.54 13.47 0.53
CA LEU A 56 -14.43 14.59 -0.40
C LEU A 56 -13.27 15.53 0.04
N GLN A 57 -12.38 15.88 -0.88
CA GLN A 57 -11.46 17.01 -0.72
C GLN A 57 -11.95 18.19 -1.57
N VAL A 58 -12.02 19.39 -0.98
CA VAL A 58 -12.09 20.64 -1.74
C VAL A 58 -10.65 21.11 -1.96
N VAL A 59 -10.22 21.05 -3.21
CA VAL A 59 -8.85 21.35 -3.61
C VAL A 59 -8.69 22.84 -3.89
N SER A 60 -7.57 23.41 -3.43
CA SER A 60 -7.18 24.82 -3.59
C SER A 60 -5.80 24.92 -4.23
N HIS A 61 -5.53 26.02 -4.94
CA HIS A 61 -4.21 26.24 -5.54
C HIS A 61 -3.22 26.81 -4.51
N ASN A 62 -2.02 26.24 -4.43
CA ASN A 62 -0.92 26.62 -3.50
C ASN A 62 -0.26 27.99 -3.79
N ALA A 63 -0.94 28.84 -4.55
CA ALA A 63 -0.53 30.20 -4.89
C ALA A 63 -1.75 30.97 -5.40
N ALA A 64 -1.79 32.29 -5.13
CA ALA A 64 -2.98 33.12 -5.33
C ALA A 64 -3.56 33.09 -6.76
N ALA A 65 -4.80 32.60 -6.89
CA ALA A 65 -5.62 32.70 -8.09
C ALA A 65 -7.10 32.96 -7.70
N PRO A 66 -7.54 34.23 -7.63
CA PRO A 66 -8.95 34.55 -7.42
C PRO A 66 -9.72 34.31 -8.73
N VAL A 67 -10.40 33.17 -8.84
CA VAL A 67 -11.27 32.85 -9.99
C VAL A 67 -12.69 32.57 -9.51
N SER A 68 -13.62 33.42 -9.96
CA SER A 68 -15.06 33.15 -9.94
C SER A 68 -15.66 33.62 -11.27
N THR A 69 -15.39 32.90 -12.35
CA THR A 69 -16.17 32.99 -13.58
C THR A 69 -17.51 32.26 -13.39
N PRO A 70 -18.58 32.63 -14.12
CA PRO A 70 -19.89 31.98 -13.98
C PRO A 70 -19.94 30.51 -14.44
N ASP A 71 -18.89 30.04 -15.11
CA ASP A 71 -18.90 28.83 -15.94
C ASP A 71 -18.32 27.58 -15.23
N PHE A 72 -17.96 27.69 -13.94
CA PHE A 72 -17.39 26.60 -13.13
C PHE A 72 -18.07 26.51 -11.76
N ASP A 73 -18.46 25.30 -11.36
CA ASP A 73 -19.09 24.97 -10.06
C ASP A 73 -18.08 25.01 -8.87
N PHE A 74 -17.39 26.14 -8.68
CA PHE A 74 -16.47 26.33 -7.54
C PHE A 74 -17.22 26.75 -6.26
N VAL A 75 -16.91 26.08 -5.15
CA VAL A 75 -17.62 26.20 -3.86
C VAL A 75 -17.08 27.31 -2.93
N GLY A 76 -16.11 28.10 -3.39
CA GLY A 76 -15.37 29.07 -2.58
C GLY A 76 -14.10 29.53 -3.29
N ALA A 77 -13.32 30.38 -2.62
CA ALA A 77 -11.98 30.76 -3.06
C ALA A 77 -11.00 30.77 -1.90
N LEU A 78 -9.79 30.24 -2.10
CA LEU A 78 -8.68 30.34 -1.15
C LEU A 78 -7.71 31.42 -1.60
N ILE A 79 -7.34 32.31 -0.69
CA ILE A 79 -6.44 33.44 -0.94
C ILE A 79 -5.30 33.46 0.09
N CYS A 80 -4.10 33.80 -0.39
CA CYS A 80 -2.95 34.05 0.46
C CYS A 80 -3.23 35.22 1.43
N ASN A 81 -2.60 35.22 2.61
CA ASN A 81 -2.93 36.18 3.67
C ASN A 81 -2.72 37.66 3.30
N HIS A 82 -1.87 37.97 2.33
CA HIS A 82 -1.66 39.32 1.85
C HIS A 82 -1.23 39.33 0.36
N ALA A 83 -1.63 40.37 -0.38
CA ALA A 83 -1.08 40.64 -1.71
C ALA A 83 0.10 41.61 -1.57
N ASN A 84 1.33 41.16 -1.84
CA ASN A 84 2.55 41.98 -1.74
C ASN A 84 2.72 42.70 -0.37
N GLY A 85 2.37 42.01 0.73
CA GLY A 85 2.41 42.58 2.09
C GLY A 85 1.21 43.48 2.45
N VAL A 86 0.24 43.66 1.55
CA VAL A 86 -0.99 44.42 1.79
C VAL A 86 -2.14 43.49 2.19
N PHE A 87 -2.70 43.73 3.37
CA PHE A 87 -3.91 43.08 3.89
C PHE A 87 -5.18 43.62 3.22
N TYR A 88 -6.25 42.83 3.23
CA TYR A 88 -7.49 43.08 2.47
C TYR A 88 -8.54 43.91 3.24
N ASP A 89 -8.15 44.57 4.33
CA ASP A 89 -9.04 45.39 5.16
C ASP A 89 -9.32 46.80 4.60
N GLY A 90 -8.52 47.26 3.63
CA GLY A 90 -8.69 48.55 2.98
C GLY A 90 -9.81 48.56 1.94
N LYS A 91 -10.51 49.70 1.79
CA LYS A 91 -11.65 49.87 0.87
C LYS A 91 -11.38 49.56 -0.61
N ALA A 92 -10.11 49.49 -1.04
CA ALA A 92 -9.77 49.02 -2.37
C ALA A 92 -10.24 47.57 -2.66
N TYR A 93 -10.42 46.78 -1.60
CA TYR A 93 -10.94 45.41 -1.66
C TYR A 93 -12.45 45.30 -1.39
N ASP A 94 -13.15 46.41 -1.15
CA ASP A 94 -14.63 46.40 -0.97
C ASP A 94 -15.35 45.72 -2.16
N PRO A 95 -14.97 45.92 -3.45
CA PRO A 95 -15.61 45.20 -4.57
C PRO A 95 -15.40 43.68 -4.56
N PHE A 96 -14.28 43.20 -4.00
CA PHE A 96 -14.02 41.75 -3.84
C PHE A 96 -14.91 41.16 -2.74
N TRP A 97 -15.02 41.85 -1.61
CA TRP A 97 -15.90 41.45 -0.50
C TRP A 97 -17.38 41.56 -0.84
N GLU A 98 -17.77 42.56 -1.65
CA GLU A 98 -19.10 42.68 -2.24
C GLU A 98 -19.39 41.47 -3.11
N ARG A 99 -18.51 41.13 -4.06
CA ARG A 99 -18.69 40.02 -4.99
C ARG A 99 -18.75 38.65 -4.29
N ALA A 100 -17.92 38.41 -3.28
CA ALA A 100 -17.99 37.20 -2.47
C ALA A 100 -19.35 37.07 -1.74
N GLN A 101 -19.89 38.19 -1.25
CA GLN A 101 -21.20 38.24 -0.57
C GLN A 101 -22.40 38.16 -1.54
N GLU A 102 -22.24 38.59 -2.80
CA GLU A 102 -23.23 38.39 -3.87
C GLU A 102 -23.36 36.91 -4.26
N LEU A 103 -22.22 36.24 -4.42
CA LEU A 103 -22.13 34.82 -4.75
C LEU A 103 -22.51 33.90 -3.58
N ASP A 104 -22.57 34.45 -2.35
CA ASP A 104 -22.76 33.71 -1.09
C ASP A 104 -21.70 32.60 -0.86
N VAL A 105 -20.49 32.77 -1.41
CA VAL A 105 -19.39 31.79 -1.27
C VAL A 105 -18.42 32.16 -0.14
N PRO A 106 -17.81 31.18 0.54
CA PRO A 106 -16.75 31.42 1.51
C PRO A 106 -15.42 31.79 0.87
N ILE A 107 -14.69 32.66 1.57
CA ILE A 107 -13.30 33.02 1.28
C ILE A 107 -12.40 32.44 2.38
N TYR A 108 -11.47 31.57 1.98
CA TYR A 108 -10.47 30.97 2.87
C TYR A 108 -9.24 31.89 2.91
N ILE A 109 -8.88 32.39 4.10
CA ILE A 109 -7.66 33.18 4.28
C ILE A 109 -6.55 32.23 4.75
N HIS A 110 -5.72 31.82 3.80
CA HIS A 110 -4.60 30.90 4.01
C HIS A 110 -3.33 31.66 4.39
N PRO A 111 -2.42 31.10 5.22
CA PRO A 111 -1.10 31.67 5.46
C PRO A 111 -0.29 32.00 4.18
N SER A 112 0.74 32.83 4.32
CA SER A 112 1.66 33.13 3.20
C SER A 112 3.08 33.37 3.68
N ALA A 113 4.05 33.15 2.80
CA ALA A 113 5.47 33.39 3.07
C ALA A 113 5.72 34.81 3.62
N ALA A 114 6.70 34.93 4.52
CA ALA A 114 7.10 36.22 5.09
C ALA A 114 7.66 37.16 4.00
N PRO A 115 7.30 38.45 4.01
CA PRO A 115 8.08 39.47 3.30
C PRO A 115 9.55 39.40 3.72
N LYS A 116 10.49 39.57 2.78
CA LYS A 116 11.94 39.39 3.06
C LYS A 116 12.44 40.37 4.12
N GLU A 117 11.81 41.53 4.18
CA GLU A 117 12.01 42.61 5.14
C GLU A 117 11.70 42.15 6.58
N MET A 118 10.69 41.30 6.75
CA MET A 118 10.26 40.76 8.04
C MET A 118 11.15 39.62 8.55
N MET A 119 12.01 39.02 7.71
CA MET A 119 12.84 37.86 8.11
C MET A 119 13.76 38.18 9.30
N SER A 120 14.19 39.43 9.43
CA SER A 120 14.98 39.94 10.56
C SER A 120 14.32 39.75 11.93
N HIS A 121 12.98 39.65 12.01
CA HIS A 121 12.24 39.38 13.25
C HIS A 121 12.33 37.91 13.70
N TYR A 122 12.76 37.01 12.82
CA TYR A 122 12.84 35.56 13.03
C TYR A 122 14.27 35.04 13.02
N GLN A 123 15.27 35.93 13.10
CA GLN A 123 16.69 35.58 13.16
C GLN A 123 17.22 35.76 14.60
N GLY A 124 18.19 34.92 14.99
CA GLY A 124 18.80 34.92 16.31
C GLY A 124 20.09 34.11 16.35
N GLU A 125 20.48 33.62 17.53
CA GLU A 125 21.65 32.75 17.72
C GLU A 125 21.36 31.28 17.35
N TYR A 126 20.82 31.08 16.14
CA TYR A 126 20.45 29.81 15.53
C TYR A 126 20.56 29.91 13.99
N ASP A 127 20.39 28.80 13.28
CA ASP A 127 20.56 28.76 11.82
C ASP A 127 19.39 29.39 11.04
N ALA A 128 19.62 29.58 9.74
CA ALA A 128 18.64 30.15 8.81
C ALA A 128 17.43 29.22 8.58
N GLU A 129 17.55 27.92 8.85
CA GLU A 129 16.46 26.96 8.71
C GLU A 129 15.46 27.11 9.85
N THR A 130 15.95 27.17 11.09
CA THR A 130 15.19 27.55 12.28
C THR A 130 14.48 28.89 12.09
N ALA A 131 15.17 29.89 11.53
CA ALA A 131 14.59 31.18 11.20
C ALA A 131 13.44 31.08 10.17
N ASN A 132 13.62 30.28 9.11
CA ASN A 132 12.58 30.03 8.12
C ASN A 132 11.36 29.33 8.74
N VAL A 133 11.56 28.32 9.61
CA VAL A 133 10.48 27.62 10.33
C VAL A 133 9.69 28.60 11.21
N LEU A 134 10.35 29.43 12.01
CA LEU A 134 9.70 30.47 12.82
C LEU A 134 8.92 31.49 11.96
N SER A 135 9.45 31.85 10.79
CA SER A 135 8.79 32.72 9.80
C SER A 135 7.65 32.06 9.01
N THR A 136 7.42 30.76 9.22
CA THR A 136 6.39 29.95 8.56
C THR A 136 5.56 29.19 9.61
N TYR A 137 5.41 27.86 9.48
CA TYR A 137 4.53 27.01 10.30
C TYR A 137 4.94 26.91 11.78
N GLY A 138 6.17 27.27 12.13
CA GLY A 138 6.63 27.27 13.53
C GLY A 138 6.01 28.38 14.38
N TRP A 139 5.61 29.51 13.77
CA TRP A 139 4.90 30.58 14.49
C TRP A 139 4.14 31.56 13.59
N ARG A 140 4.83 32.19 12.62
CA ARG A 140 4.30 33.36 11.90
C ARG A 140 2.99 33.04 11.19
N TRP A 141 2.90 31.89 10.52
CA TRP A 141 1.73 31.49 9.73
C TRP A 141 0.42 31.46 10.52
N HIS A 142 0.47 31.38 11.85
CA HIS A 142 -0.73 31.48 12.69
C HIS A 142 -1.00 32.89 13.21
N SER A 143 0.06 33.62 13.56
CA SER A 143 -0.07 35.00 14.04
C SER A 143 -0.57 35.99 12.97
N ASP A 144 -0.23 35.77 11.70
CA ASP A 144 -0.42 36.72 10.60
C ASP A 144 -1.87 36.69 10.03
N PRO A 145 -2.54 35.53 9.84
CA PRO A 145 -3.96 35.47 9.46
C PRO A 145 -4.90 35.78 10.64
N GLY A 146 -4.51 35.38 11.86
CA GLY A 146 -5.22 35.81 13.07
C GLY A 146 -5.27 37.35 13.17
N LEU A 147 -4.14 38.02 12.93
CA LEU A 147 -4.08 39.48 12.80
C LEU A 147 -4.96 40.00 11.64
N HIS A 148 -4.97 39.33 10.49
CA HIS A 148 -5.76 39.76 9.33
C HIS A 148 -7.26 39.80 9.64
N VAL A 149 -7.83 38.77 10.27
CA VAL A 149 -9.25 38.76 10.66
C VAL A 149 -9.57 39.91 11.63
N LEU A 150 -8.66 40.22 12.56
CA LEU A 150 -8.78 41.38 13.45
C LEU A 150 -8.70 42.72 12.70
N ARG A 151 -7.94 42.81 11.60
CA ARG A 151 -7.91 43.98 10.71
C ARG A 151 -9.22 44.15 9.93
N LEU A 152 -9.77 43.07 9.36
CA LEU A 152 -11.08 43.07 8.68
C LEU A 152 -12.19 43.51 9.64
N TYR A 153 -12.13 43.06 10.90
CA TYR A 153 -13.03 43.50 11.96
C TYR A 153 -12.85 44.98 12.32
N ALA A 154 -11.62 45.40 12.63
CA ALA A 154 -11.32 46.78 13.00
C ALA A 154 -11.69 47.80 11.90
N SER A 155 -11.40 47.50 10.63
CA SER A 155 -11.80 48.37 9.50
C SER A 155 -13.31 48.30 9.18
N GLY A 156 -14.04 47.38 9.81
CA GLY A 156 -15.49 47.25 9.68
C GLY A 156 -15.94 46.61 8.35
N VAL A 157 -15.18 45.66 7.80
CA VAL A 157 -15.59 44.88 6.62
C VAL A 157 -16.93 44.20 6.89
N PHE A 158 -17.08 43.56 8.05
CA PHE A 158 -18.31 42.87 8.47
C PHE A 158 -19.49 43.81 8.83
N ASP A 159 -19.28 45.13 8.90
CA ASP A 159 -20.32 46.17 9.00
C ASP A 159 -20.81 46.65 7.62
N ARG A 160 -20.03 46.40 6.56
CA ARG A 160 -20.35 46.65 5.15
C ARG A 160 -20.94 45.40 4.49
N PHE A 161 -20.35 44.24 4.77
CA PHE A 161 -20.68 42.94 4.19
C PHE A 161 -21.08 41.94 5.29
N PRO A 162 -22.26 42.12 5.93
CA PRO A 162 -22.64 41.33 7.10
C PRO A 162 -22.90 39.85 6.83
N ARG A 163 -23.10 39.42 5.56
CA ARG A 163 -23.21 38.00 5.19
C ARG A 163 -21.91 37.37 4.71
N LEU A 164 -20.79 38.11 4.71
CA LEU A 164 -19.50 37.59 4.24
C LEU A 164 -19.08 36.35 5.04
N LYS A 165 -18.67 35.29 4.33
CA LYS A 165 -18.24 34.01 4.92
C LYS A 165 -16.72 33.92 4.85
N ILE A 166 -16.05 33.82 5.98
CA ILE A 166 -14.58 33.69 6.09
C ILE A 166 -14.24 32.36 6.72
N ILE A 167 -13.26 31.66 6.17
CA ILE A 167 -12.66 30.46 6.75
C ILE A 167 -11.18 30.74 7.04
N ILE A 168 -10.68 30.22 8.16
CA ILE A 168 -9.26 30.23 8.54
C ILE A 168 -8.82 28.84 9.02
N GLY A 169 -7.55 28.49 8.79
CA GLY A 169 -6.98 27.19 9.11
C GLY A 169 -6.56 27.02 10.57
N HIS A 170 -5.78 25.97 10.83
CA HIS A 170 -4.91 25.81 12.00
C HIS A 170 -5.61 26.04 13.35
N MET A 171 -6.78 25.40 13.50
CA MET A 171 -7.66 25.53 14.66
C MET A 171 -8.03 26.99 15.00
N GLY A 172 -8.18 27.82 13.97
CA GLY A 172 -8.60 29.22 14.08
C GLY A 172 -7.46 30.22 14.28
N GLU A 173 -6.22 29.91 13.89
CA GLU A 173 -5.10 30.87 13.81
C GLU A 173 -4.90 31.65 15.13
N MET A 174 -4.79 30.91 16.23
CA MET A 174 -4.72 31.40 17.63
C MET A 174 -5.96 32.14 18.16
N LEU A 175 -6.93 32.53 17.32
CA LEU A 175 -8.07 33.36 17.74
C LEU A 175 -9.02 32.73 18.78
N PRO A 176 -9.33 31.41 18.76
CA PRO A 176 -10.15 30.82 19.82
C PRO A 176 -9.50 30.88 21.20
N PHE A 177 -8.16 30.82 21.28
CA PHE A 177 -7.41 31.01 22.53
C PHE A 177 -7.36 32.48 22.96
N MET A 178 -7.31 33.40 21.99
CA MET A 178 -7.28 34.84 22.24
C MET A 178 -8.66 35.49 22.40
N HIS A 179 -9.77 34.75 22.30
CA HIS A 179 -11.12 35.33 22.13
C HIS A 179 -11.48 36.38 23.19
N ASP A 180 -11.31 36.10 24.48
CA ASP A 180 -11.60 37.08 25.54
C ASP A 180 -10.74 38.34 25.43
N ARG A 181 -9.48 38.19 25.02
CA ARG A 181 -8.54 39.31 24.80
C ARG A 181 -8.90 40.15 23.57
N VAL A 182 -9.67 39.60 22.63
CA VAL A 182 -10.23 40.37 21.50
C VAL A 182 -11.44 41.21 21.96
N LEU A 183 -12.17 40.80 23.00
CA LEU A 183 -13.23 41.62 23.60
C LEU A 183 -12.66 42.86 24.30
N ASP A 184 -11.53 42.72 25.01
CA ASP A 184 -10.78 43.88 25.53
C ASP A 184 -10.33 44.82 24.40
N PHE A 185 -9.85 44.26 23.28
CA PHE A 185 -9.46 45.04 22.09
C PHE A 185 -10.63 45.78 21.45
N GLU A 186 -11.83 45.20 21.38
CA GLU A 186 -13.04 45.86 20.86
C GLU A 186 -13.32 47.19 21.58
N THR A 187 -13.09 47.26 22.91
CA THR A 187 -13.30 48.51 23.68
C THR A 187 -12.39 49.67 23.28
N HIS A 188 -11.32 49.41 22.53
CA HIS A 188 -10.37 50.39 22.02
C HIS A 188 -10.68 50.83 20.58
N LEU A 189 -11.69 50.24 19.92
CA LEU A 189 -12.09 50.56 18.56
C LEU A 189 -13.09 51.75 18.50
N GLY A 190 -13.12 52.42 17.35
CA GLY A 190 -14.25 53.27 16.99
C GLY A 190 -15.52 52.43 16.77
N PRO A 191 -16.73 53.00 16.97
CA PRO A 191 -17.99 52.24 17.04
C PRO A 191 -18.18 51.32 15.82
N ARG A 192 -18.32 50.02 16.08
CA ARG A 192 -18.77 49.00 15.12
C ARG A 192 -20.29 48.83 15.26
N LYS A 193 -20.98 48.39 14.21
CA LYS A 193 -22.42 48.04 14.30
C LYS A 193 -22.61 46.62 14.82
N ARG A 194 -21.64 45.74 14.60
CA ARG A 194 -21.62 44.34 15.03
C ARG A 194 -20.39 44.10 15.92
N GLY A 195 -20.61 43.56 17.11
CA GLY A 195 -19.53 43.28 18.07
C GLY A 195 -18.72 42.05 17.68
N TRP A 196 -17.56 41.84 18.32
CA TRP A 196 -16.63 40.76 17.96
C TRP A 196 -17.30 39.38 18.04
N THR A 197 -17.97 39.05 19.14
CA THR A 197 -18.69 37.78 19.28
C THR A 197 -19.74 37.57 18.18
N THR A 198 -20.44 38.63 17.74
CA THR A 198 -21.40 38.55 16.64
C THR A 198 -20.70 38.22 15.32
N VAL A 199 -19.57 38.88 15.02
CA VAL A 199 -18.79 38.62 13.81
C VAL A 199 -18.20 37.21 13.82
N TRP A 200 -17.60 36.80 14.94
CA TRP A 200 -17.07 35.46 15.16
C TRP A 200 -18.16 34.37 14.99
N ASP A 201 -19.32 34.57 15.62
CA ASP A 201 -20.45 33.65 15.57
C ASP A 201 -21.18 33.56 14.23
N GLU A 202 -21.10 34.60 13.38
CA GLU A 202 -21.92 34.72 12.16
C GLU A 202 -21.11 34.65 10.86
N ASN A 203 -19.87 35.14 10.85
CA ASN A 203 -19.04 35.30 9.66
C ASN A 203 -17.80 34.40 9.62
N ILE A 204 -17.31 33.91 10.77
CA ILE A 204 -16.06 33.14 10.83
C ILE A 204 -16.34 31.64 10.98
N TRP A 205 -15.59 30.85 10.22
CA TRP A 205 -15.43 29.42 10.36
C TRP A 205 -13.94 29.11 10.56
N ILE A 206 -13.64 28.01 11.26
CA ILE A 206 -12.28 27.53 11.50
C ILE A 206 -12.16 26.08 11.02
N THR A 207 -10.95 25.66 10.63
CA THR A 207 -10.68 24.25 10.30
C THR A 207 -9.58 23.63 11.16
N THR A 208 -9.48 22.29 11.14
CA THR A 208 -8.54 21.51 11.95
C THR A 208 -7.17 21.26 11.28
N SER A 209 -6.89 21.89 10.14
CA SER A 209 -5.66 21.73 9.36
C SER A 209 -4.38 21.83 10.19
N GLY A 210 -3.40 20.95 9.93
CA GLY A 210 -2.12 20.87 10.64
C GLY A 210 -2.17 20.68 12.17
N THR A 211 -3.35 20.67 12.80
CA THR A 211 -3.52 20.88 14.25
C THR A 211 -4.15 19.66 14.92
N PHE A 212 -3.49 18.53 14.74
CA PHE A 212 -4.03 17.18 15.01
C PHE A 212 -3.91 16.73 16.48
N THR A 213 -4.32 17.58 17.43
CA THR A 213 -4.38 17.19 18.86
C THR A 213 -5.66 17.66 19.53
N VAL A 214 -6.12 16.90 20.54
CA VAL A 214 -7.40 17.13 21.23
C VAL A 214 -7.42 18.44 22.04
N ALA A 215 -6.28 18.94 22.53
CA ALA A 215 -6.23 20.12 23.40
C ALA A 215 -6.57 21.45 22.68
N PRO A 216 -6.00 21.78 21.50
CA PRO A 216 -6.47 22.89 20.66
C PRO A 216 -7.96 22.78 20.31
N LEU A 217 -8.46 21.60 19.95
CA LEU A 217 -9.89 21.42 19.66
C LEU A 217 -10.76 21.67 20.90
N ALA A 218 -10.34 21.22 22.09
CA ALA A 218 -11.05 21.49 23.34
C ALA A 218 -11.09 22.99 23.68
N CYS A 219 -10.06 23.76 23.33
CA CYS A 219 -10.07 25.23 23.42
C CYS A 219 -11.03 25.85 22.39
N ALA A 220 -11.00 25.38 21.15
CA ALA A 220 -11.89 25.83 20.08
C ALA A 220 -13.37 25.57 20.40
N LEU A 221 -13.71 24.39 20.92
CA LEU A 221 -15.09 24.00 21.30
C LEU A 221 -15.69 24.82 22.45
N GLN A 222 -14.85 25.46 23.29
CA GLN A 222 -15.29 26.38 24.33
C GLN A 222 -15.57 27.78 23.76
N ASN A 223 -14.78 28.22 22.78
CA ASN A 223 -14.76 29.59 22.26
C ASN A 223 -15.42 29.74 20.87
N THR A 224 -15.91 28.66 20.27
CA THR A 224 -16.43 28.64 18.89
C THR A 224 -17.70 27.81 18.82
N LYS A 225 -18.76 28.35 18.20
CA LYS A 225 -19.98 27.57 17.94
C LYS A 225 -19.64 26.33 17.11
N LYS A 226 -20.06 25.15 17.55
CA LYS A 226 -19.79 23.86 16.88
C LYS A 226 -20.20 23.81 15.40
N GLY A 227 -21.17 24.63 14.99
CA GLY A 227 -21.56 24.82 13.58
C GLY A 227 -20.60 25.66 12.71
N ARG A 228 -19.46 26.09 13.28
CA ARG A 228 -18.39 26.88 12.62
C ARG A 228 -17.05 26.14 12.57
N ILE A 229 -16.96 24.96 13.16
CA ILE A 229 -15.74 24.13 13.17
C ILE A 229 -15.85 23.09 12.05
N LEU A 230 -14.82 23.00 11.20
CA LEU A 230 -14.77 22.13 10.03
C LEU A 230 -13.56 21.18 10.14
N TYR A 231 -13.69 19.92 9.75
CA TYR A 231 -12.53 19.06 9.56
C TYR A 231 -11.74 19.50 8.32
N SER A 232 -10.41 19.49 8.41
CA SER A 232 -9.49 19.72 7.29
C SER A 232 -8.10 19.14 7.59
N VAL A 233 -7.26 18.94 6.56
CA VAL A 233 -5.93 18.32 6.72
C VAL A 233 -4.77 19.29 6.55
N ASP A 234 -4.70 20.07 5.46
CA ASP A 234 -3.45 20.67 4.92
C ASP A 234 -2.61 19.69 4.07
N TYR A 235 -3.24 18.81 3.28
CA TYR A 235 -2.50 17.93 2.36
C TYR A 235 -1.89 18.76 1.21
N PRO A 236 -0.65 18.53 0.76
CA PRO A 236 0.27 17.45 1.14
C PRO A 236 1.36 17.84 2.15
N PHE A 237 1.23 18.98 2.85
CA PHE A 237 2.15 19.39 3.91
C PHE A 237 1.91 18.58 5.19
N SER A 238 0.63 18.25 5.45
CA SER A 238 0.13 17.37 6.51
C SER A 238 -0.41 16.06 5.94
N SER A 239 -0.35 14.95 6.69
CA SER A 239 -0.88 13.67 6.21
C SER A 239 -2.37 13.50 6.47
N ASN A 240 -3.11 13.07 5.44
CA ASN A 240 -4.50 12.61 5.53
C ASN A 240 -4.69 11.52 6.61
N LEU A 241 -3.66 10.70 6.85
CA LEU A 241 -3.66 9.63 7.84
C LEU A 241 -3.45 10.14 9.29
N GLU A 242 -2.90 11.34 9.47
CA GLU A 242 -2.76 12.00 10.77
C GLU A 242 -4.03 12.74 11.16
N GLY A 243 -4.65 13.47 10.23
CA GLY A 243 -5.99 14.03 10.42
C GLY A 243 -7.02 12.96 10.78
N LYS A 244 -6.97 11.79 10.12
CA LYS A 244 -7.79 10.61 10.47
C LYS A 244 -7.54 10.12 11.90
N ARG A 245 -6.26 9.95 12.30
CA ARG A 245 -5.89 9.54 13.67
C ARG A 245 -6.45 10.51 14.70
N PHE A 246 -6.36 11.81 14.44
CA PHE A 246 -6.93 12.85 15.27
C PHE A 246 -8.45 12.75 15.36
N MET A 247 -9.18 12.56 14.25
CA MET A 247 -10.63 12.35 14.31
C MET A 247 -11.02 11.08 15.10
N GLU A 248 -10.22 10.00 15.02
CA GLU A 248 -10.41 8.85 15.91
C GLU A 248 -10.13 9.17 17.38
N GLU A 249 -9.14 10.02 17.69
CA GLU A 249 -8.83 10.46 19.06
C GLU A 249 -9.92 11.38 19.62
N VAL A 250 -10.51 12.24 18.80
CA VAL A 250 -11.68 13.06 19.14
C VAL A 250 -12.89 12.17 19.44
N GLN A 251 -13.16 11.14 18.64
CA GLN A 251 -14.22 10.15 18.93
C GLN A 251 -13.93 9.35 20.23
N LYS A 252 -12.68 8.99 20.51
CA LYS A 252 -12.28 8.24 21.73
C LYS A 252 -12.32 9.09 23.00
N SER A 253 -11.88 10.34 22.93
CA SER A 253 -11.77 11.26 24.07
C SER A 253 -13.11 11.79 24.59
N SER A 254 -14.20 11.62 23.82
CA SER A 254 -15.58 11.99 24.23
C SER A 254 -15.76 13.48 24.57
N ILE A 255 -14.90 14.36 24.04
CA ILE A 255 -15.03 15.83 24.19
C ILE A 255 -16.16 16.43 23.33
N VAL A 256 -16.69 15.63 22.39
CA VAL A 256 -17.84 15.91 21.54
C VAL A 256 -18.80 14.72 21.58
N THR A 257 -20.09 14.99 21.36
CA THR A 257 -21.07 13.94 21.06
C THR A 257 -20.88 13.43 19.62
N GLU A 258 -21.47 12.27 19.29
CA GLU A 258 -21.41 11.72 17.92
C GLU A 258 -22.09 12.67 16.89
N GLU A 259 -23.12 13.42 17.28
CA GLU A 259 -23.75 14.44 16.42
C GLU A 259 -22.79 15.62 16.16
N GLU A 260 -22.07 16.08 17.19
CA GLU A 260 -21.05 17.13 17.04
C GLU A 260 -19.81 16.64 16.26
N LEU A 261 -19.47 15.35 16.38
CA LEU A 261 -18.44 14.71 15.55
C LEU A 261 -18.86 14.69 14.08
N GLU A 262 -20.10 14.30 13.76
CA GLU A 262 -20.66 14.38 12.40
C GLU A 262 -20.73 15.81 11.86
N MET A 263 -21.04 16.79 12.72
CA MET A 263 -21.01 18.21 12.36
C MET A 263 -19.63 18.64 11.88
N ILE A 264 -18.59 18.41 12.70
CA ILE A 264 -17.21 18.77 12.37
C ILE A 264 -16.71 17.99 11.15
N ALA A 265 -16.97 16.68 11.13
CA ALA A 265 -16.47 15.76 10.10
C ALA A 265 -16.96 16.07 8.68
N TYR A 266 -18.24 16.41 8.51
CA TYR A 266 -18.78 16.71 7.18
C TYR A 266 -20.00 17.64 7.14
N ARG A 267 -20.97 17.54 8.06
CA ARG A 267 -22.27 18.23 7.90
C ARG A 267 -22.15 19.75 7.89
N ASN A 268 -21.18 20.32 8.61
CA ASN A 268 -20.91 21.75 8.57
C ASN A 268 -20.32 22.19 7.21
N ALA A 269 -19.49 21.35 6.60
CA ALA A 269 -18.91 21.60 5.28
C ALA A 269 -19.98 21.48 4.18
N GLU A 270 -20.82 20.44 4.19
CA GLU A 270 -22.00 20.32 3.31
C GLU A 270 -22.88 21.57 3.38
N LYS A 271 -23.19 22.03 4.59
CA LYS A 271 -24.04 23.21 4.83
C LYS A 271 -23.40 24.53 4.39
N LEU A 272 -22.07 24.66 4.49
CA LEU A 272 -21.33 25.87 4.11
C LEU A 272 -21.13 25.97 2.59
N LEU A 273 -20.78 24.85 1.97
CA LEU A 273 -20.25 24.77 0.61
C LEU A 273 -21.30 24.27 -0.41
N GLY A 274 -22.47 23.83 0.04
CA GLY A 274 -23.54 23.27 -0.81
C GLY A 274 -23.28 21.83 -1.29
N VAL A 275 -22.12 21.26 -1.00
CA VAL A 275 -21.74 19.89 -1.38
C VAL A 275 -22.57 18.83 -0.65
N ARG A 276 -22.61 17.61 -1.20
CA ARG A 276 -23.21 16.44 -0.55
C ARG A 276 -22.27 15.25 -0.59
N VAL A 277 -22.14 14.56 0.55
CA VAL A 277 -21.37 13.33 0.67
C VAL A 277 -22.30 12.13 0.55
N ALA A 278 -21.95 11.17 -0.30
CA ALA A 278 -22.71 9.93 -0.41
C ALA A 278 -22.55 9.08 0.85
N ALA A 279 -23.53 9.12 1.75
CA ALA A 279 -23.53 8.33 2.98
C ALA A 279 -23.39 6.82 2.66
N PHE A 280 -22.34 6.19 3.20
CA PHE A 280 -22.19 4.74 3.14
C PHE A 280 -23.44 4.09 3.77
N PRO A 281 -24.10 3.13 3.09
CA PRO A 281 -25.31 2.52 3.62
C PRO A 281 -24.97 1.71 4.87
N ALA A 282 -25.40 2.23 6.04
CA ALA A 282 -25.15 1.61 7.33
C ALA A 282 -25.62 0.15 7.34
N PHE A 283 -24.67 -0.78 7.48
CA PHE A 283 -24.88 -2.21 7.30
C PHE A 283 -25.58 -2.83 8.54
N THR A 284 -26.83 -2.41 8.75
CA THR A 284 -27.68 -2.83 9.87
C THR A 284 -27.94 -4.34 9.78
N LEU A 285 -27.20 -5.11 10.59
CA LEU A 285 -27.30 -6.58 10.67
C LEU A 285 -28.70 -7.01 11.13
N LYS A 286 -29.62 -7.21 10.18
CA LYS A 286 -30.89 -7.90 10.41
C LYS A 286 -30.60 -9.34 10.85
N THR A 287 -30.77 -9.60 12.14
CA THR A 287 -30.55 -10.90 12.76
C THR A 287 -31.61 -11.92 12.32
N VAL A 288 -31.30 -12.64 11.24
CA VAL A 288 -32.15 -13.73 10.71
C VAL A 288 -32.16 -14.89 11.72
N LYS A 289 -33.25 -15.01 12.49
CA LYS A 289 -33.51 -16.17 13.35
C LYS A 289 -33.83 -17.40 12.50
N TRP A 290 -32.84 -18.24 12.26
CA TRP A 290 -33.00 -19.52 11.57
C TRP A 290 -33.88 -20.49 12.37
N ARG A 291 -35.05 -20.84 11.81
CA ARG A 291 -35.97 -21.83 12.38
C ARG A 291 -35.71 -23.20 11.76
N ILE A 292 -34.87 -24.02 12.40
CA ILE A 292 -34.46 -25.33 11.88
C ILE A 292 -35.65 -26.31 11.87
N SER A 293 -36.19 -26.60 10.68
CA SER A 293 -37.11 -27.71 10.44
C SER A 293 -36.31 -29.01 10.23
N ARG A 294 -36.68 -30.09 10.93
CA ARG A 294 -35.99 -31.39 10.83
C ARG A 294 -36.24 -32.04 9.47
N ILE A 295 -35.20 -32.17 8.64
CA ILE A 295 -35.20 -33.02 7.45
C ILE A 295 -34.86 -34.46 7.86
N ARG A 296 -35.55 -35.44 7.27
CA ARG A 296 -35.44 -36.87 7.60
C ARG A 296 -34.47 -37.54 6.61
N VAL A 297 -33.34 -38.05 7.09
CA VAL A 297 -32.33 -38.73 6.25
C VAL A 297 -32.75 -40.20 6.01
N PRO A 298 -32.71 -40.72 4.76
CA PRO A 298 -32.94 -42.14 4.48
C PRO A 298 -31.89 -43.06 5.10
N ALA A 299 -32.32 -44.19 5.64
CA ALA A 299 -31.46 -45.11 6.40
C ALA A 299 -30.66 -46.08 5.51
N GLN A 300 -29.64 -45.59 4.79
CA GLN A 300 -28.81 -46.45 3.92
C GLN A 300 -27.33 -46.01 3.76
N LEU A 301 -26.71 -45.51 4.83
CA LEU A 301 -25.30 -45.05 4.82
C LEU A 301 -24.48 -45.41 6.09
N SER A 302 -24.84 -46.48 6.79
CA SER A 302 -24.31 -46.86 8.11
C SER A 302 -23.02 -47.72 8.11
N GLN A 303 -22.13 -47.56 7.11
CA GLN A 303 -20.95 -48.44 6.91
C GLN A 303 -19.61 -47.72 6.65
N PHE A 304 -19.42 -46.49 7.13
CA PHE A 304 -18.11 -45.82 7.10
C PHE A 304 -17.68 -45.27 8.47
N PRO A 305 -16.39 -45.40 8.87
CA PRO A 305 -15.90 -44.94 10.16
C PRO A 305 -15.81 -43.42 10.27
N SER A 306 -15.97 -42.91 11.50
CA SER A 306 -16.45 -41.56 11.83
C SER A 306 -15.45 -40.39 11.73
N TRP A 307 -14.32 -40.55 11.05
CA TRP A 307 -13.21 -39.56 11.03
C TRP A 307 -13.19 -38.62 9.81
N ARG A 308 -14.31 -38.49 9.08
CA ARG A 308 -14.41 -37.63 7.86
C ARG A 308 -15.41 -36.47 7.94
N ILE A 309 -16.09 -36.26 9.06
CA ILE A 309 -17.22 -35.31 9.17
C ILE A 309 -16.81 -33.97 9.80
N ILE A 310 -15.67 -33.40 9.39
CA ILE A 310 -15.16 -32.10 9.89
C ILE A 310 -14.85 -31.10 8.76
N PHE A 311 -14.56 -31.55 7.52
CA PHE A 311 -13.98 -30.71 6.45
C PHE A 311 -14.91 -30.37 5.26
N PHE A 312 -16.24 -30.41 5.42
CA PHE A 312 -17.17 -30.34 4.27
C PHE A 312 -18.13 -29.13 4.11
N PRO A 313 -18.32 -28.18 5.06
CA PRO A 313 -19.29 -27.09 4.89
C PRO A 313 -18.72 -25.69 4.61
N ILE A 314 -17.49 -25.55 4.08
CA ILE A 314 -16.89 -24.24 3.72
C ILE A 314 -16.80 -24.01 2.20
N TRP A 315 -16.72 -25.07 1.40
CA TRP A 315 -16.26 -25.00 -0.01
C TRP A 315 -17.29 -24.58 -1.07
N ILE A 316 -18.57 -24.45 -0.72
CA ILE A 316 -19.66 -24.28 -1.71
C ILE A 316 -19.99 -22.81 -2.06
N ASN A 317 -19.68 -21.85 -1.19
CA ASN A 317 -20.16 -20.47 -1.33
C ASN A 317 -19.24 -19.51 -2.13
N ILE A 318 -18.11 -19.98 -2.68
CA ILE A 318 -17.09 -19.12 -3.31
C ILE A 318 -17.09 -19.21 -4.85
N VAL A 319 -17.69 -20.24 -5.46
CA VAL A 319 -17.50 -20.57 -6.90
C VAL A 319 -18.79 -20.36 -7.72
N SER A 320 -19.48 -19.23 -7.53
CA SER A 320 -20.78 -18.94 -8.20
C SER A 320 -21.02 -17.45 -8.51
N LEU A 321 -20.23 -16.86 -9.41
CA LEU A 321 -20.58 -15.60 -10.10
C LEU A 321 -20.26 -15.72 -11.62
N PRO A 322 -21.20 -15.40 -12.53
CA PRO A 322 -21.02 -15.58 -13.98
C PRO A 322 -20.48 -14.33 -14.69
N VAL A 323 -19.76 -14.52 -15.81
CA VAL A 323 -19.15 -13.45 -16.62
C VAL A 323 -19.75 -13.38 -18.03
N ARG A 324 -20.31 -12.22 -18.40
CA ARG A 324 -20.72 -11.74 -19.76
C ARG A 324 -20.78 -10.19 -19.70
N SER A 325 -20.58 -9.37 -20.73
CA SER A 325 -20.25 -9.54 -22.18
C SER A 325 -19.71 -8.20 -22.75
N ALA A 326 -19.25 -8.12 -24.01
CA ALA A 326 -18.55 -6.93 -24.57
C ALA A 326 -19.03 -6.45 -25.95
N TYR A 327 -18.93 -5.13 -26.23
CA TYR A 327 -19.13 -4.36 -27.48
C TYR A 327 -18.50 -2.95 -27.33
N ARG A 328 -18.19 -2.10 -28.33
CA ARG A 328 -17.61 -2.29 -29.69
C ARG A 328 -16.84 -1.00 -30.09
N PHE A 329 -17.11 -0.35 -31.24
CA PHE A 329 -16.36 0.79 -31.85
C PHE A 329 -17.16 1.43 -33.02
N GLU A 330 -16.65 2.54 -33.63
CA GLU A 330 -17.07 3.26 -34.88
C GLU A 330 -18.35 4.17 -34.77
N GLU A 331 -18.58 5.31 -35.48
CA GLU A 331 -17.82 6.14 -36.47
C GLU A 331 -18.48 7.55 -36.77
N PHE A 332 -17.74 8.49 -37.45
CA PHE A 332 -18.18 9.64 -38.33
C PHE A 332 -19.02 10.85 -37.78
N SER A 333 -19.08 12.09 -38.35
CA SER A 333 -18.19 12.89 -39.26
C SER A 333 -18.68 14.34 -39.63
N GLN A 334 -17.74 15.30 -39.79
CA GLN A 334 -17.66 16.43 -40.79
C GLN A 334 -18.68 17.63 -40.92
N GLY A 335 -18.13 18.87 -40.91
CA GLY A 335 -18.41 19.97 -41.89
C GLY A 335 -19.12 21.26 -41.41
N PHE A 336 -18.95 22.48 -42.00
CA PHE A 336 -17.94 23.01 -42.96
C PHE A 336 -18.01 24.58 -43.13
N LEU A 337 -16.85 25.28 -43.08
CA LEU A 337 -16.48 26.65 -43.58
C LEU A 337 -17.24 27.98 -43.26
N GLY A 338 -16.46 28.99 -42.78
CA GLY A 338 -16.41 30.39 -43.31
C GLY A 338 -16.98 31.54 -42.45
N ASP A 339 -16.45 32.78 -42.45
CA ASP A 339 -15.14 33.32 -42.92
C ASP A 339 -14.88 34.79 -42.39
N ILE A 340 -13.62 35.27 -42.43
CA ILE A 340 -13.14 36.70 -42.33
C ILE A 340 -13.17 37.47 -40.97
N GLN A 341 -11.97 37.57 -40.34
CA GLN A 341 -11.19 38.77 -39.87
C GLN A 341 -11.82 40.04 -39.23
N VAL A 342 -11.18 40.86 -38.36
CA VAL A 342 -9.88 40.87 -37.60
C VAL A 342 -9.90 42.01 -36.55
N HIS A 343 -9.32 41.82 -35.35
CA HIS A 343 -8.34 42.72 -34.67
C HIS A 343 -7.93 42.23 -33.26
N GLU A 344 -6.90 42.85 -32.68
CA GLU A 344 -6.06 42.29 -31.60
C GLU A 344 -6.44 42.80 -30.19
N THR A 345 -6.26 41.94 -29.17
CA THR A 345 -5.49 42.20 -27.92
C THR A 345 -5.49 40.92 -27.08
N TYR A 346 -4.32 40.42 -26.68
CA TYR A 346 -4.20 39.14 -25.96
C TYR A 346 -4.19 39.30 -24.43
N PHE A 347 -5.12 38.61 -23.78
CA PHE A 347 -4.98 38.07 -22.42
C PHE A 347 -5.27 36.57 -22.51
N TYR A 348 -4.40 35.73 -21.97
CA TYR A 348 -4.54 34.26 -22.01
C TYR A 348 -4.79 33.71 -20.61
N ALA A 349 -5.72 32.77 -20.53
CA ALA A 349 -6.10 32.00 -19.34
C ALA A 349 -6.16 30.51 -19.69
N PHE A 350 -5.84 29.66 -18.71
CA PHE A 350 -5.99 28.19 -18.65
C PHE A 350 -5.75 27.80 -17.17
N ASP A 351 -6.28 26.74 -16.54
CA ASP A 351 -7.42 25.83 -16.76
C ASP A 351 -7.67 25.08 -15.43
N THR A 352 -8.84 24.45 -15.25
CA THR A 352 -9.04 23.45 -14.17
C THR A 352 -9.85 22.25 -14.69
N LEU A 353 -9.33 21.04 -14.42
CA LEU A 353 -9.82 19.79 -14.97
C LEU A 353 -10.91 19.14 -14.09
N TYR A 354 -12.09 18.89 -14.65
CA TYR A 354 -13.06 17.95 -14.06
C TYR A 354 -12.71 16.51 -14.45
N ILE A 355 -12.76 15.57 -13.50
CA ILE A 355 -12.55 14.14 -13.78
C ILE A 355 -13.92 13.46 -13.95
N GLU A 356 -14.22 13.05 -15.18
CA GLU A 356 -15.44 12.31 -15.54
C GLU A 356 -15.35 10.85 -15.03
N ILE A 357 -16.44 10.34 -14.46
CA ILE A 357 -16.46 9.05 -13.74
C ILE A 357 -17.13 7.95 -14.60
N PRO A 358 -16.42 6.86 -14.98
CA PRO A 358 -17.04 5.71 -15.64
C PRO A 358 -18.19 5.10 -14.81
N PRO A 359 -19.30 4.66 -15.45
CA PRO A 359 -20.61 4.66 -14.82
C PRO A 359 -20.76 3.64 -13.67
N GLY A 360 -21.15 4.14 -12.49
CA GLY A 360 -21.46 3.29 -11.33
C GLY A 360 -21.95 3.98 -10.05
N ARG A 361 -21.73 5.29 -9.89
CA ARG A 361 -22.25 6.06 -8.75
C ARG A 361 -22.77 7.42 -9.23
N TYR A 362 -24.07 7.67 -9.04
CA TYR A 362 -24.72 8.90 -9.50
C TYR A 362 -24.55 10.03 -8.47
N LEU A 363 -23.90 11.11 -8.89
CA LEU A 363 -24.33 12.45 -8.50
C LEU A 363 -25.47 12.86 -9.45
N GLN A 364 -26.47 13.58 -8.95
CA GLN A 364 -27.52 14.20 -9.78
C GLN A 364 -27.60 15.69 -9.47
N PRO A 365 -27.31 16.57 -10.43
CA PRO A 365 -27.61 17.99 -10.33
C PRO A 365 -29.12 18.22 -10.31
N ASN A 366 -29.59 19.16 -9.48
CA ASN A 366 -30.97 19.63 -9.51
C ASN A 366 -31.10 20.76 -10.54
N HIS A 367 -31.32 20.42 -11.81
CA HIS A 367 -31.63 21.42 -12.86
C HIS A 367 -32.90 21.08 -13.61
N GLU A 368 -33.92 21.92 -13.44
CA GLU A 368 -34.94 22.15 -14.46
C GLU A 368 -34.50 23.36 -15.33
N SER A 369 -34.90 23.34 -16.61
CA SER A 369 -34.78 24.44 -17.59
C SER A 369 -33.37 24.94 -18.02
N ALA A 370 -32.77 24.24 -19.01
CA ALA A 370 -32.24 24.76 -20.30
C ALA A 370 -31.11 25.84 -20.35
N PRO A 371 -30.48 26.11 -21.52
CA PRO A 371 -30.30 25.31 -22.75
C PRO A 371 -28.81 25.02 -23.11
N GLU A 372 -28.55 24.16 -24.10
CA GLU A 372 -27.20 23.78 -24.56
C GLU A 372 -26.56 24.79 -25.53
N TYR A 373 -25.25 25.08 -25.39
CA TYR A 373 -24.32 25.48 -26.47
C TYR A 373 -22.85 25.10 -26.08
N PRO A 374 -21.92 24.78 -27.02
CA PRO A 374 -20.75 23.95 -26.65
C PRO A 374 -19.34 24.39 -27.14
N MET A 375 -18.31 23.73 -26.60
CA MET A 375 -16.90 23.59 -27.09
C MET A 375 -15.95 24.81 -26.93
N GLN A 376 -14.61 24.69 -26.94
CA GLN A 376 -13.71 23.56 -27.28
C GLN A 376 -12.29 23.65 -26.65
N ASP A 377 -11.63 22.49 -26.45
CA ASP A 377 -10.17 22.33 -26.25
C ASP A 377 -9.41 22.09 -27.58
N GLU A 378 -8.11 22.43 -27.63
CA GLU A 378 -6.98 21.77 -28.35
C GLU A 378 -5.75 22.73 -28.42
N LEU A 379 -4.46 22.34 -28.53
CA LEU A 379 -3.75 21.05 -28.68
C LEU A 379 -2.49 21.09 -27.73
N VAL A 380 -1.28 20.52 -27.88
CA VAL A 380 -0.47 19.88 -28.96
C VAL A 380 0.43 18.79 -28.35
N GLN A 381 0.88 17.80 -29.15
CA GLN A 381 1.80 16.73 -28.74
C GLN A 381 3.29 17.06 -28.96
N GLY A 382 4.21 16.37 -28.27
CA GLY A 382 5.65 16.38 -28.59
C GLY A 382 6.47 15.29 -27.89
N THR A 383 7.32 14.56 -28.63
CA THR A 383 8.10 13.41 -28.12
C THR A 383 9.61 13.63 -28.15
N SER A 384 10.32 13.39 -27.05
CA SER A 384 11.64 12.71 -26.99
C SER A 384 12.13 12.59 -25.55
N GLY A 385 12.95 11.56 -25.25
CA GLY A 385 13.44 11.29 -23.89
C GLY A 385 14.88 11.72 -23.67
N TYR A 386 15.22 12.10 -22.43
CA TYR A 386 16.58 12.38 -22.00
C TYR A 386 16.98 11.59 -20.74
N LYS A 387 18.29 11.39 -20.60
CA LYS A 387 18.94 10.58 -19.57
C LYS A 387 19.83 11.48 -18.72
N VAL A 388 19.52 11.64 -17.43
CA VAL A 388 20.30 12.46 -16.49
C VAL A 388 21.35 11.59 -15.76
N VAL A 389 22.52 12.17 -15.50
CA VAL A 389 23.70 11.54 -14.90
C VAL A 389 24.44 12.61 -14.05
N THR A 390 25.34 12.20 -13.14
CA THR A 390 26.16 13.05 -12.23
C THR A 390 25.37 13.70 -11.08
N SER A 391 25.92 14.03 -9.91
CA SER A 391 27.16 13.67 -9.16
C SER A 391 26.98 14.21 -7.72
N GLY A 392 27.63 13.77 -6.64
CA GLY A 392 28.79 12.89 -6.49
C GLY A 392 29.85 13.52 -5.57
N GLY A 393 29.70 13.35 -4.24
CA GLY A 393 30.75 13.61 -3.24
C GLY A 393 30.39 14.59 -2.11
N GLY A 394 30.61 14.16 -0.85
CA GLY A 394 30.52 15.00 0.35
C GLY A 394 29.65 14.39 1.46
N ASN A 395 30.27 13.87 2.52
CA ASN A 395 29.56 13.41 3.73
C ASN A 395 29.41 14.57 4.73
N ASP A 396 28.31 14.63 5.50
CA ASP A 396 28.38 14.26 6.93
C ASP A 396 27.00 14.18 7.64
N LYS A 397 26.59 12.94 7.94
CA LYS A 397 26.01 12.48 9.23
C LYS A 397 24.74 13.11 9.83
N ALA A 398 23.98 13.95 9.14
CA ALA A 398 22.65 14.38 9.62
C ALA A 398 21.50 13.37 9.36
N SER A 399 21.71 12.35 8.50
CA SER A 399 20.62 11.55 7.92
C SER A 399 20.10 10.37 8.74
N LEU A 400 20.68 10.07 9.92
CA LEU A 400 20.48 8.77 10.58
C LEU A 400 19.31 8.70 11.57
N GLU A 401 18.78 9.83 12.06
CA GLU A 401 17.72 9.83 13.07
C GLU A 401 16.31 9.84 12.45
N THR A 402 16.09 10.59 11.37
CA THR A 402 14.79 10.66 10.66
C THR A 402 14.39 9.31 10.06
N GLU A 403 15.32 8.64 9.37
CA GLU A 403 15.15 7.30 8.77
C GLU A 403 14.74 6.24 9.82
N HIS A 404 15.24 6.38 11.06
CA HIS A 404 14.87 5.50 12.17
C HIS A 404 13.42 5.72 12.62
N VAL A 405 12.88 6.95 12.59
CA VAL A 405 11.49 7.23 13.01
C VAL A 405 10.50 6.69 11.99
N GLU A 406 10.74 6.87 10.70
CA GLU A 406 9.85 6.36 9.64
C GLU A 406 9.82 4.83 9.60
N THR A 407 10.98 4.18 9.67
CA THR A 407 11.03 2.71 9.70
C THR A 407 10.47 2.12 10.99
N ARG A 408 10.38 2.88 12.10
CA ARG A 408 9.63 2.48 13.32
C ARG A 408 8.12 2.56 13.11
N TYR A 409 7.62 3.64 12.49
CA TYR A 409 6.18 3.77 12.20
C TYR A 409 5.66 2.73 11.19
N ALA A 410 6.48 2.30 10.23
CA ALA A 410 6.14 1.19 9.34
C ALA A 410 6.01 -0.15 10.09
N LYS A 411 6.91 -0.41 11.05
CA LYS A 411 6.89 -1.63 11.89
C LYS A 411 5.67 -1.67 12.83
N ALA A 412 5.28 -0.53 13.38
CA ALA A 412 4.15 -0.40 14.31
C ALA A 412 2.78 -0.74 13.69
N LYS A 413 2.61 -0.50 12.37
CA LYS A 413 1.31 -0.66 11.68
C LYS A 413 1.07 -2.06 11.11
N CYS A 414 2.13 -2.77 10.70
CA CYS A 414 2.02 -3.94 9.83
C CYS A 414 1.98 -5.30 10.56
N ASN A 415 1.02 -5.49 11.49
CA ASN A 415 0.67 -6.85 11.94
C ASN A 415 -0.77 -7.00 12.49
N PRO A 416 -1.75 -7.37 11.67
CA PRO A 416 -2.97 -8.04 12.12
C PRO A 416 -2.58 -9.42 12.68
N ALA A 417 -2.26 -9.47 13.97
CA ALA A 417 -1.73 -10.66 14.63
C ALA A 417 -2.57 -11.93 14.36
N ALA A 418 -3.89 -11.79 14.19
CA ALA A 418 -4.79 -12.88 13.78
C ALA A 418 -4.38 -13.55 12.44
N LEU A 419 -4.00 -12.79 11.41
CA LEU A 419 -3.57 -13.34 10.12
C LEU A 419 -2.17 -13.97 10.23
N SER A 420 -1.25 -13.35 10.97
CA SER A 420 0.07 -13.94 11.22
C SER A 420 -0.02 -15.25 12.03
N ILE A 421 -0.94 -15.34 13.00
CA ILE A 421 -1.22 -16.58 13.75
C ILE A 421 -1.78 -17.67 12.82
N VAL A 422 -2.78 -17.34 12.00
CA VAL A 422 -3.37 -18.30 11.04
C VAL A 422 -2.33 -18.78 10.02
N ALA A 423 -1.46 -17.89 9.53
CA ALA A 423 -0.36 -18.27 8.64
C ALA A 423 0.65 -19.19 9.35
N LEU A 424 1.09 -18.83 10.57
CA LEU A 424 1.98 -19.64 11.40
C LEU A 424 1.43 -21.06 11.62
N GLU A 425 0.16 -21.18 12.02
CA GLU A 425 -0.51 -22.47 12.22
C GLU A 425 -0.54 -23.30 10.93
N ILE A 426 -0.93 -22.69 9.80
CA ILE A 426 -0.98 -23.38 8.50
C ILE A 426 0.41 -23.87 8.08
N PHE A 427 1.46 -23.07 8.23
CA PHE A 427 2.82 -23.47 7.85
C PHE A 427 3.40 -24.55 8.78
N LEU A 428 3.16 -24.48 10.09
CA LEU A 428 3.54 -25.54 11.04
C LEU A 428 2.82 -26.86 10.74
N LEU A 429 1.49 -26.83 10.56
CA LEU A 429 0.71 -28.02 10.21
C LEU A 429 1.13 -28.60 8.86
N SER A 430 1.48 -27.74 7.89
CA SER A 430 2.00 -28.14 6.58
C SER A 430 3.37 -28.79 6.68
N ALA A 431 4.29 -28.23 7.48
CA ALA A 431 5.60 -28.82 7.72
C ALA A 431 5.51 -30.18 8.44
N ILE A 432 4.60 -30.33 9.40
CA ILE A 432 4.31 -31.62 10.08
C ILE A 432 3.75 -32.63 9.07
N ALA A 433 2.77 -32.24 8.24
CA ALA A 433 2.19 -33.10 7.22
C ALA A 433 3.23 -33.55 6.17
N MET A 434 4.05 -32.63 5.66
CA MET A 434 5.16 -32.96 4.76
C MET A 434 6.22 -33.82 5.43
N SER A 435 6.55 -33.61 6.71
CA SER A 435 7.50 -34.46 7.44
C SER A 435 6.99 -35.89 7.57
N TYR A 436 5.73 -36.06 7.97
CA TYR A 436 5.08 -37.37 8.04
C TYR A 436 5.07 -38.07 6.68
N GLN A 437 4.71 -37.36 5.59
CA GLN A 437 4.71 -37.91 4.24
C GLN A 437 6.13 -38.26 3.76
N SER A 438 7.13 -37.40 4.01
CA SER A 438 8.52 -37.62 3.61
C SER A 438 9.12 -38.85 4.30
N TYR A 439 8.80 -39.05 5.57
CA TYR A 439 9.13 -40.27 6.31
C TYR A 439 8.35 -41.49 5.78
N ARG A 440 7.01 -41.39 5.67
CA ARG A 440 6.11 -42.48 5.27
C ARG A 440 6.38 -43.00 3.86
N TYR A 441 6.83 -42.15 2.94
CA TYR A 441 7.19 -42.51 1.56
C TYR A 441 8.71 -42.60 1.33
N ARG A 442 9.53 -42.44 2.37
CA ARG A 442 11.01 -42.45 2.32
C ARG A 442 11.64 -41.44 1.35
N THR A 443 10.92 -40.38 1.00
CA THR A 443 11.37 -39.34 0.09
C THR A 443 12.11 -38.23 0.83
N LEU A 444 13.33 -38.52 1.30
CA LEU A 444 14.15 -37.57 2.08
C LEU A 444 14.42 -36.24 1.35
N TYR A 445 14.42 -36.22 0.01
CA TYR A 445 14.56 -34.99 -0.77
C TYR A 445 13.42 -33.97 -0.55
N MET A 446 12.25 -34.42 -0.11
CA MET A 446 11.11 -33.55 0.23
C MET A 446 11.33 -32.78 1.54
N PHE A 447 12.39 -33.08 2.32
CA PHE A 447 12.77 -32.24 3.46
C PHE A 447 13.18 -30.82 3.08
N ALA A 448 13.48 -30.54 1.80
CA ALA A 448 13.63 -29.16 1.31
C ALA A 448 12.33 -28.36 1.54
N GLY A 449 11.18 -28.89 1.12
CA GLY A 449 9.87 -28.26 1.35
C GLY A 449 9.45 -28.22 2.82
N VAL A 450 9.90 -29.18 3.63
CA VAL A 450 9.75 -29.11 5.11
C VAL A 450 10.56 -27.94 5.67
N ALA A 451 11.82 -27.79 5.27
CA ALA A 451 12.68 -26.69 5.72
C ALA A 451 12.14 -25.32 5.27
N GLY A 452 11.58 -25.22 4.05
CA GLY A 452 10.86 -24.02 3.60
C GLY A 452 9.59 -23.74 4.42
N GLY A 453 8.76 -24.76 4.69
CA GLY A 453 7.57 -24.59 5.54
C GLY A 453 7.89 -24.17 6.98
N LEU A 454 8.98 -24.70 7.55
CA LEU A 454 9.53 -24.24 8.84
C LEU A 454 10.13 -22.83 8.75
N GLY A 455 10.71 -22.46 7.61
CA GLY A 455 11.20 -21.11 7.33
C GLY A 455 10.06 -20.08 7.34
N GLU A 456 9.00 -20.31 6.56
CA GLU A 456 7.78 -19.47 6.57
C GLU A 456 7.20 -19.37 7.99
N ALA A 457 7.01 -20.50 8.68
CA ALA A 457 6.53 -20.51 10.06
C ALA A 457 7.41 -19.68 11.01
N THR A 458 8.74 -19.77 10.87
CA THR A 458 9.68 -18.94 11.64
C THR A 458 9.53 -17.46 11.28
N GLY A 459 9.30 -17.13 10.01
CA GLY A 459 9.01 -15.78 9.54
C GLY A 459 7.75 -15.17 10.17
N TYR A 460 6.64 -15.92 10.23
CA TYR A 460 5.41 -15.46 10.89
C TYR A 460 5.55 -15.37 12.42
N ALA A 461 6.28 -16.30 13.05
CA ALA A 461 6.60 -16.20 14.48
C ALA A 461 7.46 -14.96 14.78
N LEU A 462 8.47 -14.67 13.95
CA LEU A 462 9.30 -13.46 14.06
C LEU A 462 8.50 -12.18 13.77
N ARG A 463 7.54 -12.20 12.82
CA ARG A 463 6.64 -11.07 12.57
C ARG A 463 5.72 -10.79 13.76
N LEU A 464 5.18 -11.83 14.39
CA LEU A 464 4.40 -11.73 15.64
C LEU A 464 5.24 -11.18 16.79
N TRP A 465 6.52 -11.53 16.87
CA TRP A 465 7.44 -11.00 17.87
C TRP A 465 7.83 -9.54 17.60
N SER A 466 8.22 -9.19 16.37
CA SER A 466 8.57 -7.80 16.01
C SER A 466 7.37 -6.84 16.04
N GLY A 467 6.14 -7.36 15.99
CA GLY A 467 4.91 -6.61 16.16
C GLY A 467 4.42 -6.47 17.61
N GLN A 468 5.17 -6.95 18.61
CA GLN A 468 4.84 -6.66 20.02
C GLN A 468 5.19 -5.20 20.38
N PRO A 469 4.43 -4.53 21.28
CA PRO A 469 4.65 -3.12 21.61
C PRO A 469 6.05 -2.79 22.15
N ASP A 470 6.73 -3.75 22.79
CA ASP A 470 8.10 -3.64 23.30
C ASP A 470 9.19 -3.94 22.26
N MET A 471 8.81 -4.40 21.06
CA MET A 471 9.71 -4.83 19.98
C MET A 471 9.61 -4.00 18.70
N VAL A 472 8.69 -3.04 18.62
CA VAL A 472 8.49 -2.15 17.45
C VAL A 472 9.78 -1.43 17.02
N ASP A 473 10.55 -0.95 18.00
CA ASP A 473 11.81 -0.24 17.76
C ASP A 473 12.99 -1.16 17.40
N ASN A 474 12.82 -2.48 17.53
CA ASN A 474 13.87 -3.47 17.29
C ASN A 474 14.04 -3.73 15.78
N VAL A 475 14.88 -2.93 15.15
CA VAL A 475 15.26 -3.05 13.72
C VAL A 475 15.69 -4.48 13.38
N GLY A 476 16.44 -5.14 14.26
CA GLY A 476 16.90 -6.52 14.09
C GLY A 476 15.77 -7.56 14.08
N ALA A 477 14.75 -7.40 14.93
CA ALA A 477 13.58 -8.29 14.96
C ALA A 477 12.77 -8.19 13.66
N TYR A 478 12.52 -6.96 13.16
CA TYR A 478 11.85 -6.76 11.88
C TYR A 478 12.68 -7.29 10.70
N ALA A 479 13.98 -7.00 10.64
CA ALA A 479 14.86 -7.50 9.60
C ALA A 479 14.91 -9.04 9.58
N ALA A 480 14.97 -9.68 10.75
CA ALA A 480 14.88 -11.14 10.88
C ALA A 480 13.53 -11.66 10.36
N SER A 481 12.41 -11.04 10.71
CA SER A 481 11.09 -11.42 10.16
C SER A 481 11.04 -11.31 8.64
N THR A 482 11.57 -10.22 8.07
CA THR A 482 11.64 -9.98 6.62
C THR A 482 12.51 -11.03 5.93
N LEU A 483 13.69 -11.34 6.49
CA LEU A 483 14.62 -12.34 6.00
C LEU A 483 14.01 -13.76 5.97
N PHE A 484 13.36 -14.17 7.06
CA PHE A 484 12.69 -15.47 7.15
C PHE A 484 11.40 -15.56 6.33
N LEU A 485 10.83 -14.44 5.89
CA LEU A 485 9.74 -14.38 4.90
C LEU A 485 10.25 -14.22 3.45
N LEU A 486 11.50 -13.85 3.22
CA LEU A 486 12.08 -13.68 1.88
C LEU A 486 12.67 -14.98 1.32
N LEU A 487 13.39 -15.73 2.15
CA LEU A 487 14.21 -16.88 1.74
C LEU A 487 13.50 -18.24 1.50
N PRO A 488 12.40 -18.62 2.20
CA PRO A 488 11.79 -19.95 2.03
C PRO A 488 11.35 -20.35 0.61
N PRO A 489 10.89 -19.44 -0.27
CA PRO A 489 10.58 -19.71 -1.68
C PRO A 489 11.66 -20.49 -2.42
N ILE A 490 12.93 -20.17 -2.15
CA ILE A 490 14.11 -20.79 -2.77
C ILE A 490 14.18 -22.28 -2.37
N VAL A 491 14.01 -22.57 -1.08
CA VAL A 491 14.03 -23.94 -0.54
C VAL A 491 12.82 -24.77 -1.00
N ILE A 492 11.72 -24.11 -1.34
CA ILE A 492 10.52 -24.73 -1.90
C ILE A 492 10.63 -24.93 -3.42
N ALA A 493 11.25 -24.03 -4.17
CA ALA A 493 11.61 -24.20 -5.58
C ALA A 493 12.52 -25.43 -5.78
N LEU A 494 13.52 -25.60 -4.90
CA LEU A 494 14.37 -26.79 -4.85
C LEU A 494 13.59 -28.11 -4.76
N THR A 495 12.42 -28.14 -4.10
CA THR A 495 11.57 -29.33 -4.03
C THR A 495 11.01 -29.70 -5.41
N SER A 496 10.65 -28.70 -6.22
CA SER A 496 10.22 -28.86 -7.61
C SER A 496 11.38 -29.30 -8.51
N TYR A 497 12.57 -28.74 -8.35
CA TYR A 497 13.76 -29.14 -9.12
C TYR A 497 14.14 -30.61 -8.87
N LEU A 498 14.22 -31.02 -7.60
CA LEU A 498 14.54 -32.39 -7.20
C LEU A 498 13.45 -33.38 -7.64
N THR A 499 12.20 -32.97 -7.68
CA THR A 499 11.08 -33.77 -8.22
C THR A 499 11.24 -33.99 -9.72
N VAL A 500 11.48 -32.94 -10.52
CA VAL A 500 11.66 -33.07 -11.97
C VAL A 500 12.93 -33.85 -12.32
N ALA A 501 14.06 -33.60 -11.65
CA ALA A 501 15.32 -34.33 -11.87
C ALA A 501 15.18 -35.84 -11.60
N ARG A 502 14.40 -36.23 -10.58
CA ARG A 502 14.08 -37.65 -10.31
C ARG A 502 13.19 -38.26 -11.38
N ILE A 503 12.22 -37.51 -11.91
CA ILE A 503 11.36 -37.96 -13.01
C ILE A 503 12.18 -38.15 -14.29
N THR A 504 13.02 -37.18 -14.69
CA THR A 504 13.83 -37.28 -15.91
C THR A 504 14.93 -38.34 -15.81
N SER A 505 15.57 -38.48 -14.65
CA SER A 505 16.57 -39.53 -14.44
C SER A 505 15.97 -40.93 -14.36
N GLY A 506 14.77 -41.10 -13.78
CA GLY A 506 14.08 -42.38 -13.74
C GLY A 506 13.56 -42.81 -15.12
N ALA A 507 13.21 -41.84 -15.97
CA ALA A 507 12.67 -42.05 -17.31
C ALA A 507 13.72 -42.21 -18.43
N GLU A 508 15.02 -42.31 -18.09
CA GLU A 508 16.14 -42.26 -19.06
C GLU A 508 16.04 -41.09 -20.06
N TYR A 509 15.67 -39.90 -19.59
CA TYR A 509 15.53 -38.75 -20.48
C TYR A 509 16.88 -38.26 -21.02
N HIS A 510 17.21 -38.67 -22.24
CA HIS A 510 18.43 -38.31 -22.95
C HIS A 510 18.13 -37.27 -24.04
N SER A 511 18.45 -36.01 -23.77
CA SER A 511 18.41 -34.91 -24.74
C SER A 511 19.82 -34.38 -25.03
N LYS A 512 20.06 -33.96 -26.28
CA LYS A 512 21.29 -33.28 -26.70
C LYS A 512 21.52 -31.95 -25.97
N PHE A 513 20.45 -31.36 -25.41
CA PHE A 513 20.48 -30.03 -24.77
C PHE A 513 20.31 -30.07 -23.24
N ILE A 514 19.87 -31.20 -22.67
CA ILE A 514 19.56 -31.31 -21.23
C ILE A 514 20.17 -32.60 -20.68
N ASN A 515 21.14 -32.45 -19.78
CA ASN A 515 21.63 -33.52 -18.91
C ASN A 515 21.07 -33.30 -17.50
N SER A 516 20.19 -34.19 -17.04
CA SER A 516 19.49 -34.08 -15.75
C SER A 516 20.43 -33.87 -14.55
N ALA A 517 21.59 -34.52 -14.54
CA ALA A 517 22.56 -34.44 -13.44
C ALA A 517 23.44 -33.17 -13.48
N VAL A 518 23.40 -32.41 -14.58
CA VAL A 518 23.95 -31.06 -14.68
C VAL A 518 22.85 -30.03 -14.36
N LEU A 519 21.64 -30.25 -14.85
CA LEU A 519 20.47 -29.40 -14.63
C LEU A 519 20.15 -29.21 -13.15
N GLU A 520 20.07 -30.30 -12.39
CA GLU A 520 19.85 -30.29 -10.93
C GLU A 520 20.91 -29.43 -10.22
N LYS A 521 22.19 -29.65 -10.53
CA LYS A 521 23.31 -28.92 -9.91
C LYS A 521 23.32 -27.45 -10.30
N ALA A 522 23.02 -27.11 -11.54
CA ALA A 522 22.97 -25.73 -12.01
C ALA A 522 21.92 -24.94 -11.23
N PHE A 523 20.68 -25.46 -11.13
CA PHE A 523 19.63 -24.80 -10.37
C PHE A 523 19.91 -24.76 -8.86
N VAL A 524 20.45 -25.81 -8.26
CA VAL A 524 20.89 -25.79 -6.85
C VAL A 524 21.95 -24.70 -6.60
N ILE A 525 22.92 -24.55 -7.50
CA ILE A 525 23.97 -23.52 -7.38
C ILE A 525 23.40 -22.11 -7.56
N ILE A 526 22.51 -21.90 -8.54
CA ILE A 526 21.84 -20.61 -8.76
C ILE A 526 21.01 -20.24 -7.52
N ASP A 527 20.20 -21.17 -7.01
CA ASP A 527 19.37 -20.93 -5.83
C ASP A 527 20.20 -20.68 -4.55
N VAL A 528 21.34 -21.35 -4.37
CA VAL A 528 22.29 -21.04 -3.28
C VAL A 528 22.90 -19.64 -3.45
N ILE A 529 23.23 -19.22 -4.67
CA ILE A 529 23.70 -17.85 -4.94
C ILE A 529 22.58 -16.84 -4.64
N CYS A 530 21.36 -17.07 -5.11
CA CYS A 530 20.19 -16.24 -4.80
C CYS A 530 19.94 -16.14 -3.30
N PHE A 531 20.01 -17.26 -2.57
CA PHE A 531 19.85 -17.30 -1.11
C PHE A 531 20.92 -16.45 -0.42
N LEU A 532 22.19 -16.61 -0.79
CA LEU A 532 23.29 -15.83 -0.19
C LEU A 532 23.21 -14.33 -0.53
N VAL A 533 22.83 -13.99 -1.76
CA VAL A 533 22.64 -12.60 -2.22
C VAL A 533 21.45 -11.95 -1.51
N GLN A 534 20.29 -12.61 -1.47
CA GLN A 534 19.11 -12.09 -0.76
C GLN A 534 19.32 -12.03 0.76
N ALA A 535 20.06 -12.98 1.34
CA ALA A 535 20.39 -12.96 2.77
C ALA A 535 21.40 -11.85 3.12
N ALA A 536 22.40 -11.60 2.27
CA ALA A 536 23.30 -10.48 2.44
C ALA A 536 22.56 -9.14 2.30
N GLY A 537 21.71 -9.01 1.27
CA GLY A 537 20.89 -7.82 1.04
C GLY A 537 19.95 -7.52 2.21
N GLY A 538 19.10 -8.49 2.58
CA GLY A 538 18.17 -8.39 3.72
C GLY A 538 18.86 -8.22 5.07
N GLY A 539 20.09 -8.72 5.24
CA GLY A 539 20.92 -8.44 6.41
C GLY A 539 21.46 -7.01 6.44
N MET A 540 21.91 -6.47 5.31
CA MET A 540 22.36 -5.07 5.20
C MET A 540 21.20 -4.08 5.35
N MET A 541 19.98 -4.45 4.99
CA MET A 541 18.74 -3.68 5.27
C MET A 541 18.45 -3.51 6.78
N ALA A 542 19.18 -4.18 7.68
CA ALA A 542 19.13 -3.92 9.13
C ALA A 542 20.08 -2.81 9.59
N ILE A 543 20.93 -2.28 8.70
CA ILE A 543 22.00 -1.32 9.00
C ILE A 543 21.79 -0.08 8.14
N ALA A 544 21.18 0.97 8.73
CA ALA A 544 20.79 2.22 8.05
C ALA A 544 21.83 2.74 7.03
N SER A 545 23.10 2.86 7.43
CA SER A 545 24.19 3.37 6.57
C SER A 545 24.51 2.53 5.31
N VAL A 546 23.89 1.37 5.14
CA VAL A 546 23.98 0.52 3.93
C VAL A 546 22.61 -0.05 3.50
N ALA A 547 21.49 0.51 3.99
CA ALA A 547 20.16 -0.05 3.77
C ALA A 547 19.77 -0.08 2.28
N ASP A 548 20.00 1.01 1.55
CA ASP A 548 19.78 1.09 0.09
C ASP A 548 20.64 0.08 -0.69
N ILE A 549 21.91 -0.09 -0.27
CA ILE A 549 22.83 -1.05 -0.88
C ILE A 549 22.31 -2.48 -0.64
N GLY A 550 21.83 -2.75 0.58
CA GLY A 550 21.16 -4.01 0.93
C GLY A 550 19.91 -4.28 0.10
N SER A 551 19.04 -3.28 -0.06
CA SER A 551 17.81 -3.38 -0.86
C SER A 551 18.11 -3.68 -2.33
N ASN A 552 19.05 -2.94 -2.95
CA ASN A 552 19.47 -3.18 -4.33
C ASN A 552 20.08 -4.59 -4.52
N ILE A 553 20.84 -5.08 -3.55
CA ILE A 553 21.43 -6.44 -3.57
C ILE A 553 20.33 -7.52 -3.41
N ALA A 554 19.35 -7.31 -2.54
CA ALA A 554 18.20 -8.20 -2.40
C ALA A 554 17.36 -8.25 -3.68
N LEU A 555 17.09 -7.09 -4.30
CA LEU A 555 16.38 -6.95 -5.57
C LEU A 555 17.10 -7.66 -6.71
N ALA A 556 18.43 -7.55 -6.80
CA ALA A 556 19.23 -8.32 -7.77
C ALA A 556 19.11 -9.83 -7.54
N GLY A 557 19.14 -10.28 -6.28
CA GLY A 557 18.92 -11.69 -5.92
C GLY A 557 17.52 -12.20 -6.25
N LEU A 558 16.49 -11.34 -6.16
CA LEU A 558 15.11 -11.66 -6.58
C LEU A 558 14.99 -11.76 -8.11
N ALA A 559 15.62 -10.84 -8.86
CA ALA A 559 15.61 -10.85 -10.32
C ALA A 559 16.30 -12.11 -10.90
N ILE A 560 17.41 -12.55 -10.31
CA ILE A 560 18.09 -13.80 -10.70
C ILE A 560 17.20 -15.02 -10.38
N ALA A 561 16.53 -15.05 -9.21
CA ALA A 561 15.61 -16.12 -8.85
C ALA A 561 14.39 -16.20 -9.80
N LEU A 562 13.82 -15.07 -10.21
CA LEU A 562 12.75 -14.99 -11.20
C LEU A 562 13.21 -15.54 -12.58
N ALA A 563 14.39 -15.14 -13.05
CA ALA A 563 14.96 -15.65 -14.30
C ALA A 563 15.28 -17.17 -14.23
N SER A 564 15.77 -17.64 -13.08
CA SER A 564 15.98 -19.07 -12.79
C SER A 564 14.68 -19.85 -12.92
N LEU A 565 13.62 -19.40 -12.25
CA LEU A 565 12.31 -20.07 -12.22
C LEU A 565 11.61 -20.06 -13.59
N LEU A 566 11.70 -18.96 -14.36
CA LEU A 566 11.22 -18.90 -15.74
C LEU A 566 11.97 -19.90 -16.64
N THR A 567 13.29 -20.02 -16.47
CA THR A 567 14.11 -20.99 -17.19
C THR A 567 13.73 -22.43 -16.82
N PHE A 568 13.53 -22.73 -15.53
CA PHE A 568 13.06 -24.03 -15.06
C PHE A 568 11.66 -24.36 -15.59
N ALA A 569 10.75 -23.40 -15.67
CA ALA A 569 9.42 -23.58 -16.26
C ALA A 569 9.50 -23.94 -17.76
N GLY A 570 10.31 -23.20 -18.53
CA GLY A 570 10.55 -23.50 -19.95
C GLY A 570 11.14 -24.89 -20.18
N ILE A 571 12.10 -25.30 -19.35
CA ILE A 571 12.71 -26.64 -19.39
C ILE A 571 11.71 -27.72 -18.98
N THR A 572 10.87 -27.48 -17.97
CA THR A 572 9.80 -28.39 -17.54
C THR A 572 8.77 -28.61 -18.66
N LEU A 573 8.37 -27.55 -19.37
CA LEU A 573 7.52 -27.66 -20.57
C LEU A 573 8.21 -28.46 -21.68
N TYR A 574 9.47 -28.17 -21.98
CA TYR A 574 10.22 -28.86 -23.04
C TYR A 574 10.33 -30.36 -22.77
N VAL A 575 10.68 -30.76 -21.54
CA VAL A 575 10.69 -32.17 -21.11
C VAL A 575 9.30 -32.79 -21.30
N GLN A 576 8.26 -32.16 -20.73
CA GLN A 576 6.89 -32.69 -20.76
C GLN A 576 6.27 -32.76 -22.18
N ARG A 577 6.73 -31.91 -23.10
CA ARG A 577 6.30 -31.89 -24.51
C ARG A 577 7.15 -32.74 -25.46
N SER A 578 8.31 -33.21 -25.02
CA SER A 578 9.19 -34.03 -25.86
C SER A 578 8.56 -35.40 -26.19
N GLN A 579 8.75 -35.87 -27.44
CA GLN A 579 8.15 -37.13 -27.89
C GLN A 579 8.59 -38.34 -27.06
N GLN A 580 9.87 -38.38 -26.65
CA GLN A 580 10.38 -39.39 -25.70
C GLN A 580 9.46 -39.48 -24.46
N PHE A 581 9.15 -38.35 -23.84
CA PHE A 581 8.36 -38.26 -22.61
C PHE A 581 6.85 -38.51 -22.81
N GLN A 582 6.34 -38.22 -24.00
CA GLN A 582 4.95 -38.48 -24.38
C GLN A 582 4.70 -39.97 -24.69
N HIS A 583 5.67 -40.66 -25.30
CA HIS A 583 5.61 -42.10 -25.61
C HIS A 583 6.23 -43.00 -24.52
N LEU A 584 6.70 -42.43 -23.41
CA LEU A 584 7.29 -43.14 -22.28
C LEU A 584 6.24 -43.94 -21.47
N GLU A 585 5.92 -45.13 -21.97
CA GLU A 585 5.55 -46.25 -21.10
C GLU A 585 6.79 -46.64 -20.29
N PHE A 586 6.76 -46.32 -19.00
CA PHE A 586 7.95 -46.19 -18.15
C PHE A 586 8.61 -47.55 -17.86
N VAL A 587 9.65 -47.91 -18.63
CA VAL A 587 10.53 -49.06 -18.40
C VAL A 587 11.62 -48.67 -17.37
N PRO A 588 11.85 -49.45 -16.31
CA PRO A 588 12.75 -49.05 -15.21
C PRO A 588 14.24 -49.15 -15.56
N SER A 589 14.99 -48.08 -15.28
CA SER A 589 16.45 -48.00 -15.46
C SER A 589 17.26 -48.10 -14.16
N LYS A 590 18.55 -48.36 -14.30
CA LYS A 590 19.56 -48.52 -13.24
C LYS A 590 20.30 -47.22 -12.88
N ALA A 591 19.84 -46.06 -13.37
CA ALA A 591 20.42 -44.76 -13.05
C ALA A 591 20.45 -44.50 -11.53
N THR A 592 21.64 -44.22 -10.98
CA THR A 592 21.84 -43.97 -9.53
C THR A 592 22.13 -42.50 -9.29
N ILE A 593 21.24 -41.82 -8.55
CA ILE A 593 21.46 -40.44 -8.11
C ILE A 593 22.24 -40.47 -6.78
N ARG A 594 23.34 -39.71 -6.73
CA ARG A 594 24.14 -39.47 -5.52
C ARG A 594 24.04 -38.00 -5.12
N LEU A 595 23.53 -37.73 -3.91
CA LEU A 595 23.37 -36.37 -3.38
C LEU A 595 23.82 -36.32 -1.91
N PHE A 596 24.68 -35.35 -1.56
CA PHE A 596 25.28 -35.20 -0.22
C PHE A 596 25.85 -36.50 0.38
N GLY A 597 26.43 -37.37 -0.46
CA GLY A 597 26.99 -38.67 -0.05
C GLY A 597 25.99 -39.84 0.01
N TYR A 598 24.68 -39.59 -0.10
CA TYR A 598 23.65 -40.62 -0.07
C TYR A 598 23.32 -41.15 -1.48
N GLU A 599 23.22 -42.47 -1.64
CA GLU A 599 22.69 -43.13 -2.84
C GLU A 599 21.17 -43.35 -2.71
N PHE A 600 20.41 -43.08 -3.78
CA PHE A 600 18.96 -43.34 -3.84
C PHE A 600 18.63 -44.30 -5.01
N ARG A 601 17.80 -45.33 -4.76
CA ARG A 601 17.49 -46.42 -5.73
C ARG A 601 16.01 -46.84 -5.73
N GLY A 602 15.25 -46.53 -6.79
CA GLY A 602 13.88 -47.03 -7.07
C GLY A 602 12.78 -45.93 -7.17
N ILE A 603 11.65 -46.02 -7.92
CA ILE A 603 10.89 -47.09 -8.65
C ILE A 603 9.87 -47.84 -7.76
N THR A 604 8.54 -47.86 -7.98
CA THR A 604 7.54 -47.12 -8.84
C THR A 604 6.13 -47.24 -8.13
N VAL A 605 4.90 -46.85 -8.57
CA VAL A 605 4.18 -46.82 -9.87
C VAL A 605 2.85 -45.98 -9.81
N SER A 606 2.01 -46.05 -10.86
CA SER A 606 0.58 -45.63 -10.98
C SER A 606 0.26 -44.15 -11.30
N ASN A 607 -0.01 -43.87 -12.58
CA ASN A 607 -0.30 -42.54 -13.16
C ASN A 607 0.63 -41.40 -12.69
N TRP A 608 1.93 -41.64 -12.81
CA TRP A 608 3.02 -40.72 -12.45
C TRP A 608 2.91 -39.32 -13.08
N ARG A 609 2.20 -39.15 -14.20
CA ARG A 609 1.98 -37.82 -14.83
C ARG A 609 1.27 -36.82 -13.90
N VAL A 610 0.53 -37.32 -12.90
CA VAL A 610 -0.10 -36.51 -11.84
C VAL A 610 0.93 -35.73 -11.00
N ILE A 611 2.20 -36.16 -10.93
CA ILE A 611 3.26 -35.44 -10.20
C ILE A 611 3.59 -34.08 -10.84
N PHE A 612 3.27 -33.86 -12.12
CA PHE A 612 3.42 -32.53 -12.74
C PHE A 612 2.40 -31.50 -12.24
N ILE A 613 1.30 -31.92 -11.62
CA ILE A 613 0.29 -31.00 -11.08
C ILE A 613 0.88 -30.14 -9.94
N PRO A 614 1.47 -30.70 -8.86
CA PRO A 614 2.09 -29.89 -7.83
C PRO A 614 3.31 -29.11 -8.33
N VAL A 615 4.11 -29.66 -9.25
CA VAL A 615 5.22 -28.92 -9.89
C VAL A 615 4.69 -27.67 -10.61
N TRP A 616 3.63 -27.79 -11.41
CA TRP A 616 3.07 -26.65 -12.15
C TRP A 616 2.37 -25.62 -11.26
N ILE A 617 1.63 -26.07 -10.24
CA ILE A 617 1.06 -25.16 -9.23
C ILE A 617 2.18 -24.38 -8.55
N ASN A 618 3.22 -25.08 -8.07
CA ASN A 618 4.36 -24.50 -7.37
C ASN A 618 5.12 -23.48 -8.23
N ILE A 619 5.38 -23.79 -9.52
CA ILE A 619 5.97 -22.83 -10.48
C ILE A 619 5.11 -21.57 -10.60
N VAL A 620 3.80 -21.71 -10.82
CA VAL A 620 2.91 -20.55 -11.02
C VAL A 620 2.81 -19.69 -9.76
N THR A 621 2.63 -20.29 -8.58
CA THR A 621 2.58 -19.55 -7.31
C THR A 621 3.89 -18.85 -6.98
N LEU A 622 5.03 -19.49 -7.26
CA LEU A 622 6.35 -18.88 -7.04
C LEU A 622 6.66 -17.78 -8.06
N LEU A 623 6.18 -17.87 -9.30
CA LEU A 623 6.29 -16.78 -10.28
C LEU A 623 5.45 -15.56 -9.88
N ILE A 624 4.22 -15.77 -9.41
CA ILE A 624 3.36 -14.69 -8.88
C ILE A 624 4.03 -14.02 -7.67
N ARG A 625 4.54 -14.82 -6.71
CA ARG A 625 5.25 -14.31 -5.54
C ARG A 625 6.55 -13.59 -5.90
N ALA A 626 7.33 -14.10 -6.86
CA ALA A 626 8.57 -13.47 -7.30
C ALA A 626 8.31 -12.14 -8.01
N ALA A 627 7.24 -12.04 -8.82
CA ALA A 627 6.81 -10.78 -9.41
C ALA A 627 6.32 -9.78 -8.33
N TYR A 628 5.55 -10.25 -7.34
CA TYR A 628 5.14 -9.45 -6.19
C TYR A 628 6.35 -8.92 -5.41
N ARG A 629 7.30 -9.78 -5.02
CA ARG A 629 8.51 -9.39 -4.27
C ARG A 629 9.41 -8.45 -5.06
N LEU A 630 9.54 -8.64 -6.38
CA LEU A 630 10.28 -7.72 -7.22
C LEU A 630 9.62 -6.33 -7.25
N ALA A 631 8.29 -6.27 -7.36
CA ALA A 631 7.53 -5.03 -7.34
C ALA A 631 7.59 -4.34 -5.96
N GLU A 632 7.38 -5.10 -4.87
CA GLU A 632 7.49 -4.66 -3.47
C GLU A 632 8.86 -4.02 -3.21
N PHE A 633 9.96 -4.75 -3.43
CA PHE A 633 11.32 -4.23 -3.22
C PHE A 633 11.67 -3.07 -4.16
N SER A 634 11.13 -3.02 -5.38
CA SER A 634 11.37 -1.91 -6.31
C SER A 634 10.72 -0.59 -5.90
N GLN A 635 9.74 -0.62 -4.99
CA GLN A 635 9.08 0.57 -4.44
C GLN A 635 9.69 1.01 -3.08
N GLY A 636 10.63 0.25 -2.52
CA GLY A 636 11.25 0.55 -1.23
C GLY A 636 10.32 0.41 -0.01
N PHE A 637 10.81 0.76 1.17
CA PHE A 637 10.11 0.55 2.44
C PHE A 637 8.79 1.32 2.60
N LEU A 638 8.61 2.41 1.85
CA LEU A 638 7.40 3.24 1.82
C LEU A 638 6.49 2.93 0.62
N GLY A 639 6.83 1.89 -0.16
CA GLY A 639 6.09 1.50 -1.36
C GLY A 639 4.65 1.11 -1.10
N TYR A 640 3.76 1.45 -2.04
CA TYR A 640 2.33 1.12 -1.97
C TYR A 640 2.06 -0.36 -1.66
N ILE A 641 2.84 -1.25 -2.27
CA ILE A 641 2.75 -2.70 -2.07
C ILE A 641 3.20 -3.11 -0.66
N GLN A 642 4.29 -2.51 -0.15
CA GLN A 642 4.88 -2.79 1.17
C GLN A 642 3.95 -2.36 2.32
N VAL A 643 3.23 -1.24 2.18
CA VAL A 643 2.34 -0.70 3.23
C VAL A 643 0.92 -1.29 3.20
N HIS A 644 0.51 -1.97 2.12
CA HIS A 644 -0.80 -2.64 2.01
C HIS A 644 -0.67 -4.14 2.20
N GLU A 645 -0.72 -4.58 3.47
CA GLU A 645 -0.55 -6.00 3.86
C GLU A 645 -1.49 -7.00 3.16
N VAL A 646 -2.63 -6.55 2.60
CA VAL A 646 -3.48 -7.42 1.77
C VAL A 646 -2.71 -8.03 0.60
N TYR A 647 -1.79 -7.29 -0.03
CA TYR A 647 -0.96 -7.81 -1.12
C TYR A 647 0.06 -8.81 -0.61
N PHE A 648 0.67 -8.55 0.56
CA PHE A 648 1.51 -9.51 1.24
C PHE A 648 0.75 -10.82 1.55
N TYR A 649 -0.42 -10.78 2.20
CA TYR A 649 -1.15 -12.01 2.52
C TYR A 649 -1.70 -12.75 1.27
N VAL A 650 -2.03 -12.04 0.18
CA VAL A 650 -2.57 -12.66 -1.05
C VAL A 650 -1.48 -13.16 -2.01
N PHE A 651 -0.45 -12.37 -2.28
CA PHE A 651 0.58 -12.69 -3.26
C PHE A 651 1.86 -13.30 -2.65
N ASP A 652 2.07 -13.14 -1.35
CA ASP A 652 3.18 -13.78 -0.63
C ASP A 652 2.70 -15.01 0.16
N ALA A 653 1.85 -14.82 1.17
CA ALA A 653 1.46 -15.88 2.11
C ALA A 653 0.61 -16.98 1.46
N LEU A 654 -0.52 -16.60 0.86
CA LEU A 654 -1.46 -17.52 0.21
C LEU A 654 -0.80 -18.28 -0.95
N MET A 655 0.08 -17.64 -1.72
CA MET A 655 0.84 -18.31 -2.77
C MET A 655 1.69 -19.47 -2.21
N MET A 656 2.34 -19.29 -1.06
CA MET A 656 3.13 -20.35 -0.44
C MET A 656 2.28 -21.43 0.23
N VAL A 657 1.15 -21.06 0.83
CA VAL A 657 0.17 -22.05 1.31
C VAL A 657 -0.27 -22.96 0.17
N ILE A 658 -0.60 -22.40 -1.00
CA ILE A 658 -0.95 -23.18 -2.21
C ILE A 658 0.26 -24.01 -2.71
N ALA A 659 1.45 -23.41 -2.77
CA ALA A 659 2.68 -24.05 -3.24
C ALA A 659 3.07 -25.30 -2.43
N ILE A 660 2.86 -25.28 -1.11
CA ILE A 660 3.13 -26.40 -0.19
C ILE A 660 1.94 -27.38 -0.16
N ALA A 661 0.71 -26.87 -0.08
CA ALA A 661 -0.49 -27.71 -0.05
C ALA A 661 -0.61 -28.62 -1.28
N ALA A 662 -0.16 -28.16 -2.45
CA ALA A 662 -0.12 -28.98 -3.66
C ALA A 662 0.72 -30.27 -3.46
N TYR A 663 1.89 -30.17 -2.83
CA TYR A 663 2.75 -31.31 -2.51
C TYR A 663 2.21 -32.18 -1.36
N ILE A 664 1.41 -31.62 -0.45
CA ILE A 664 0.72 -32.38 0.62
C ILE A 664 -0.47 -33.19 0.06
N ILE A 665 -1.20 -32.62 -0.91
CA ILE A 665 -2.35 -33.28 -1.57
C ILE A 665 -1.87 -34.34 -2.57
N ILE A 666 -0.79 -34.04 -3.30
CA ILE A 666 -0.17 -34.92 -4.30
C ILE A 666 1.29 -35.21 -3.89
N PRO A 667 1.52 -36.03 -2.84
CA PRO A 667 2.87 -36.40 -2.41
C PRO A 667 3.63 -37.11 -3.53
N PRO A 668 4.75 -36.57 -4.04
CA PRO A 668 5.52 -37.19 -5.12
C PRO A 668 5.96 -38.61 -4.74
N GLY A 669 6.34 -38.83 -3.48
CA GLY A 669 6.72 -40.14 -2.93
C GLY A 669 5.64 -41.22 -2.92
N ARG A 670 4.36 -40.88 -3.10
CA ARG A 670 3.29 -41.88 -3.29
C ARG A 670 3.34 -42.53 -4.68
N TYR A 671 3.88 -41.82 -5.67
CA TYR A 671 3.95 -42.21 -7.07
C TYR A 671 5.38 -42.56 -7.50
N LEU A 672 6.35 -41.82 -6.97
CA LEU A 672 7.80 -42.12 -6.95
C LEU A 672 8.15 -42.95 -5.72
N GLN A 673 7.38 -44.03 -5.48
CA GLN A 673 7.73 -45.00 -4.45
C GLN A 673 9.05 -45.68 -4.78
N LEU A 674 9.67 -46.27 -3.75
CA LEU A 674 11.03 -46.76 -3.74
C LEU A 674 11.02 -48.18 -3.17
N ASN A 675 10.90 -49.18 -4.04
CA ASN A 675 10.57 -50.55 -3.65
C ASN A 675 11.71 -51.21 -2.84
N ASN A 676 11.46 -51.37 -1.54
CA ASN A 676 12.31 -52.13 -0.62
C ASN A 676 12.13 -53.65 -0.81
N ALA A 677 12.32 -54.14 -2.04
CA ALA A 677 12.35 -55.56 -2.38
C ALA A 677 13.68 -56.21 -1.95
N LEU A 678 13.94 -56.19 -0.63
CA LEU A 678 14.88 -57.06 0.08
C LEU A 678 14.66 -56.86 1.60
N SER A 679 13.69 -57.59 2.14
CA SER A 679 14.03 -58.34 3.35
C SER A 679 14.75 -59.58 2.86
N PRO A 680 16.00 -59.86 3.27
CA PRO A 680 16.44 -61.23 3.35
C PRO A 680 15.43 -61.96 4.25
N ALA A 681 14.94 -63.12 3.82
CA ALA A 681 14.59 -64.12 4.80
C ALA A 681 15.92 -64.64 5.32
N TYR A 682 16.17 -64.50 6.63
CA TYR A 682 17.03 -65.44 7.33
C TYR A 682 16.11 -66.48 7.96
N PRO A 683 16.01 -67.69 7.38
CA PRO A 683 15.69 -68.86 8.17
C PRO A 683 16.74 -68.97 9.29
N LEU A 684 16.31 -69.39 10.48
CA LEU A 684 17.21 -70.01 11.43
C LEU A 684 17.54 -71.40 10.89
N GLN A 685 18.59 -71.52 10.07
CA GLN A 685 19.08 -72.82 9.65
C GLN A 685 20.60 -72.84 9.45
N GLU A 686 21.22 -73.57 10.38
CA GLU A 686 22.48 -74.33 10.30
C GLU A 686 23.82 -73.62 10.07
N GLU A 687 24.73 -73.93 10.99
CA GLU A 687 26.17 -73.83 10.82
C GLU A 687 26.61 -74.74 9.66
N LEU A 688 27.20 -74.18 8.60
CA LEU A 688 28.07 -74.95 7.72
C LEU A 688 29.03 -74.02 6.96
N GLY A 689 30.32 -74.39 6.90
CA GLY A 689 31.31 -73.71 6.05
C GLY A 689 32.31 -72.76 6.72
N LYS A 690 32.43 -72.73 8.06
CA LYS A 690 33.58 -72.09 8.75
C LYS A 690 34.64 -73.03 9.30
N ASP A 691 34.36 -74.33 9.37
CA ASP A 691 35.33 -75.37 9.73
C ASP A 691 36.02 -76.03 8.51
N LEU A 692 35.92 -75.43 7.33
CA LEU A 692 36.57 -75.93 6.09
C LEU A 692 37.63 -74.98 5.50
N SER A 693 38.23 -74.13 6.34
CA SER A 693 39.43 -73.35 5.97
C SER A 693 40.61 -73.49 6.95
N SER A 694 40.51 -74.38 7.94
CA SER A 694 41.62 -74.82 8.80
C SER A 694 42.26 -76.13 8.28
N ASP A 695 41.41 -77.06 7.85
CA ASP A 695 41.81 -78.49 7.70
C ASP A 695 42.37 -78.84 6.32
N LEU A 696 42.35 -77.90 5.37
CA LEU A 696 43.01 -78.02 4.05
C LEU A 696 44.45 -77.49 4.03
N ALA A 697 45.03 -77.18 5.21
CA ALA A 697 46.44 -76.85 5.38
C ALA A 697 47.31 -78.07 5.76
N ILE A 698 46.73 -79.27 5.78
CA ILE A 698 47.40 -80.54 6.09
C ILE A 698 47.00 -81.58 5.01
N GLN A 699 47.93 -82.45 4.61
CA GLN A 699 47.75 -83.51 3.59
C GLN A 699 47.57 -83.09 2.11
N GLN A 700 48.50 -82.29 1.59
CA GLN A 700 49.20 -82.68 0.34
C GLN A 700 50.70 -82.43 0.52
N GLY A 701 51.46 -83.48 0.86
CA GLY A 701 52.87 -83.34 1.27
C GLY A 701 53.55 -84.63 1.75
N SER A 702 53.12 -85.80 1.24
CA SER A 702 53.77 -87.09 1.46
C SER A 702 53.39 -88.05 0.34
N ASP A 703 54.41 -88.63 -0.30
CA ASP A 703 54.40 -89.68 -1.33
C ASP A 703 53.58 -89.42 -2.63
#